data_AF-L7UIE7-F1
#
_entry.id   AF-L7UIE7-F1
#
_cell.length_a   1.000
_cell.length_b   1.000
_cell.length_c   1.000
_cell.angle_alpha   90.00
_cell.angle_beta   90.00
_cell.angle_gamma   90.00
#
_symmetry.space_group_name_H-M   'P 1'
#
loop_
_entity.id
_entity.type
_entity.pdbx_description
1 polymer ?
#
loop_
_entity_poly.entity_id
_entity_poly.type
_entity_poly.pdbx_seq_one_letter_code
_entity_poly.pdbx_strand_id
1 'polypeptide(L)'
;MTDTTELSKAYEPTEVEARRYAFWLERGYFRAEATSDKPAFSIVLPPPNVTGSLHIGHALTATIQDILTRWKRMSGFNALWLPGTDHAGIATQMVVEKELNKSEGKSRHDLGREAFLQRVWEWKGKYGARIGEQHRFLGASLDWSRERFTMDEQSSAAVREVFVRLYEEGLMYRAQKLINWCPSCRTALSDLEVEHEEKAGTIWHIRYPIKDSDRSLTVATTRPETLLGDTAVAIHPDDERYQGLAGKLVVLPLSGREIPIIADAELVDPKFGTGVVKVTPAHDFNDYQTGLRHKLPMLTILDDSARMTKDTGKYAGMDRFEARKAVLADLQEQGLLEKEEPHKLSVGHCQRSGTVVEPRLSPQWFVKIEPLARPAIEAVEQGRTKFVPETWTQTYFHWMRNIHDWCVSRQLWWGHQIPAYYCTSCSPRLGDDTDLPLDAPTVKVGGVDFARAEPVVARTAPEACAKCGGKSFIQDPDVLDTWFSSALWPFSTLGWPRDTAELKTFYPTSVMETGHDIIFFWVARMMMMGLHFMGDVPFHTVYLHAMVRDEKGEKMSKTKGNVIDPLDVILGAKPEQLNATLKNKFPQGMPAFGADALRFTLASLTQQGRDIKLSMDRLAGYKAFCNKLWNASRFALMNMGEFQYDGRSPKELSLTLADRWILSRLQRATRDAQASLETYSFAEAASTLYQFLWAELCDWYIELAKPALYGDDPAAKDTTRAVLVYALDRVLRLMHPFMPFITEEIWQKLPMSRPTESIMIASYPEPDLALLDESAESEMAPVIAAIEGLRTIRGESNLSPATKLKAVVQSPDARTRELLERWRGYLLPLAGLSEVQVGPPGAKPPQAAAFVATNLEIYVPLAGLIDLDAERDRLRKEIARSEQEAASVLRKLENPNFVAKAPPDVVEKDRARVAELKERKAKLEDHLQRIAPEPSMSENLPSESSTSTEESVSPSEPAQVKVAPTKAEKGGVDLGQELKGELGDAARVPEEDPQVHAALEKLREGTKEGLSPTDHHDLGVAYMSMGLVDDAMREFGKAKEGGDVREAPAEIAEPARSERPAKKKAKPSVEAEPAAPVTKAPAKKASTVKSEAAATKTAASKPVAAEPPAKAKAPAKKGAKAGGKAAAKKGAKAGADSAAKKGAKSGGKAAAKKGAKAGGKASAKKSGGKASSGKAVAKKAGAKGTAKKAPVKTGKKAGGKAPAKKVSARKAAAKKVTRAKPSARAKARR
;
A
#
# COMPACT_ATOMS: atom_id res chain seq x y z
N MET A 1 -26.00 18.71 25.81
CA MET A 1 -24.70 19.19 25.30
C MET A 1 -24.33 20.38 26.15
N THR A 2 -23.10 20.48 26.65
CA THR A 2 -22.62 21.71 27.31
C THR A 2 -22.24 22.70 26.23
N ASP A 3 -22.92 23.85 26.23
CA ASP A 3 -22.69 24.90 25.24
C ASP A 3 -21.51 25.77 25.71
N THR A 4 -20.36 25.58 25.05
CA THR A 4 -19.17 26.40 25.25
C THR A 4 -18.59 26.73 23.88
N THR A 5 -18.69 27.99 23.50
CA THR A 5 -18.10 28.58 22.29
C THR A 5 -16.56 28.54 22.29
N GLU A 6 -15.95 28.39 23.47
CA GLU A 6 -14.49 28.32 23.63
C GLU A 6 -13.86 27.05 23.05
N LEU A 7 -12.58 27.16 22.67
CA LEU A 7 -11.70 26.04 22.37
C LEU A 7 -10.72 25.80 23.53
N SER A 8 -10.44 24.53 23.80
CA SER A 8 -9.40 24.08 24.73
C SER A 8 -8.02 24.64 24.36
N LYS A 9 -7.09 24.70 25.33
CA LYS A 9 -5.73 25.26 25.11
C LYS A 9 -4.87 24.47 24.09
N ALA A 10 -5.23 23.22 23.80
CA ALA A 10 -4.61 22.37 22.79
C ALA A 10 -5.69 21.51 22.12
N TYR A 11 -5.40 20.99 20.92
CA TYR A 11 -6.26 20.04 20.21
C TYR A 11 -5.95 18.61 20.64
N GLU A 12 -6.92 17.97 21.31
CA GLU A 12 -6.90 16.54 21.63
C GLU A 12 -7.85 15.78 20.68
N PRO A 13 -7.34 15.07 19.66
CA PRO A 13 -8.19 14.46 18.63
C PRO A 13 -9.20 13.46 19.18
N THR A 14 -8.82 12.73 20.24
CA THR A 14 -9.64 11.69 20.88
C THR A 14 -10.95 12.21 21.49
N GLU A 15 -11.05 13.49 21.84
CA GLU A 15 -12.27 14.13 22.36
C GLU A 15 -13.21 14.64 21.24
N VAL A 16 -12.70 14.73 20.00
CA VAL A 16 -13.38 15.37 18.87
C VAL A 16 -13.76 14.35 17.79
N GLU A 17 -12.82 13.54 17.32
CA GLU A 17 -12.95 12.72 16.10
C GLU A 17 -14.13 11.73 16.21
N ALA A 18 -14.18 10.93 17.27
CA ALA A 18 -15.24 9.93 17.48
C ALA A 18 -16.65 10.57 17.60
N ARG A 19 -16.76 11.70 18.32
CA ARG A 19 -18.01 12.46 18.50
C ARG A 19 -18.50 13.07 17.20
N ARG A 20 -17.60 13.62 16.37
CA ARG A 20 -17.95 14.20 15.07
C ARG A 20 -18.31 13.11 14.05
N TYR A 21 -17.68 11.94 14.10
CA TYR A 21 -18.09 10.81 13.27
C TYR A 21 -19.52 10.32 13.57
N ALA A 22 -19.87 10.20 14.86
CA ALA A 22 -21.22 9.82 15.28
C ALA A 22 -22.28 10.81 14.77
N PHE A 23 -22.05 12.11 14.93
CA PHE A 23 -22.91 13.17 14.39
C PHE A 23 -23.14 13.07 12.88
N TRP A 24 -22.10 12.76 12.09
CA TRP A 24 -22.24 12.58 10.64
C TRP A 24 -23.05 11.34 10.25
N LEU A 25 -22.92 10.23 11.00
CA LEU A 25 -23.71 9.01 10.81
C LEU A 25 -25.19 9.24 11.16
N GLU A 26 -25.46 9.86 12.31
CA GLU A 26 -26.82 10.13 12.81
C GLU A 26 -27.62 11.04 11.86
N ARG A 27 -26.94 12.00 11.21
CA ARG A 27 -27.53 12.89 10.20
C ARG A 27 -27.49 12.33 8.78
N GLY A 28 -26.82 11.19 8.56
CA GLY A 28 -26.80 10.48 7.28
C GLY A 28 -26.03 11.20 6.15
N TYR A 29 -25.18 12.17 6.44
CA TYR A 29 -24.54 13.05 5.43
C TYR A 29 -23.65 12.33 4.39
N PHE A 30 -23.27 11.07 4.65
CA PHE A 30 -22.52 10.26 3.70
C PHE A 30 -23.37 9.67 2.57
N ARG A 31 -24.70 9.63 2.75
CA ARG A 31 -25.64 8.92 1.89
C ARG A 31 -25.83 9.64 0.56
N ALA A 32 -25.71 8.89 -0.54
CA ALA A 32 -26.03 9.40 -1.87
C ALA A 32 -27.52 9.16 -2.23
N GLU A 33 -28.08 10.03 -3.07
CA GLU A 33 -29.46 9.93 -3.56
C GLU A 33 -29.52 8.93 -4.73
N ALA A 34 -30.45 7.96 -4.70
CA ALA A 34 -30.61 6.97 -5.80
C ALA A 34 -31.17 7.58 -7.10
N THR A 35 -31.73 8.78 -7.02
CA THR A 35 -32.20 9.62 -8.12
C THR A 35 -32.03 11.07 -7.69
N SER A 36 -31.36 11.90 -8.49
CA SER A 36 -31.12 13.31 -8.19
C SER A 36 -30.94 14.10 -9.49
N ASP A 37 -31.30 15.38 -9.48
CA ASP A 37 -31.03 16.30 -10.59
C ASP A 37 -29.59 16.87 -10.56
N LYS A 38 -28.85 16.61 -9.47
CA LYS A 38 -27.43 16.96 -9.34
C LYS A 38 -26.56 16.05 -10.21
N PRO A 39 -25.43 16.54 -10.76
CA PRO A 39 -24.47 15.68 -11.43
C PRO A 39 -23.96 14.60 -10.48
N ALA A 40 -23.90 13.35 -10.96
CA ALA A 40 -23.40 12.23 -10.17
C ALA A 40 -21.87 12.26 -10.06
N PHE A 41 -21.35 11.95 -8.88
CA PHE A 41 -19.97 11.54 -8.70
C PHE A 41 -19.99 10.18 -7.99
N SER A 42 -19.31 9.18 -8.55
CA SER A 42 -19.23 7.85 -7.94
C SER A 42 -17.83 7.27 -7.94
N ILE A 43 -17.49 6.66 -6.81
CA ILE A 43 -16.24 5.92 -6.59
C ILE A 43 -16.54 4.71 -5.71
N VAL A 44 -15.92 3.57 -6.04
CA VAL A 44 -16.05 2.32 -5.28
C VAL A 44 -14.78 2.09 -4.47
N LEU A 45 -14.93 1.78 -3.18
CA LEU A 45 -13.80 1.38 -2.35
C LEU A 45 -13.23 0.05 -2.90
N PRO A 46 -11.91 -0.07 -3.14
CA PRO A 46 -11.25 -1.33 -3.43
C PRO A 46 -11.50 -2.28 -2.26
N PRO A 47 -12.30 -3.34 -2.44
CA PRO A 47 -12.92 -4.04 -1.32
C PRO A 47 -11.84 -4.76 -0.49
N PRO A 48 -11.59 -4.38 0.77
CA PRO A 48 -10.47 -4.93 1.50
C PRO A 48 -10.68 -6.42 1.80
N ASN A 49 -9.64 -7.20 1.54
CA ASN A 49 -9.62 -8.64 1.78
C ASN A 49 -9.81 -8.95 3.28
N VAL A 50 -10.79 -9.79 3.64
CA VAL A 50 -11.13 -10.14 5.05
C VAL A 50 -10.11 -11.05 5.75
N THR A 51 -8.81 -10.72 5.66
CA THR A 51 -7.65 -11.52 6.07
C THR A 51 -6.93 -10.97 7.32
N GLY A 52 -7.51 -10.00 8.02
CA GLY A 52 -6.94 -9.32 9.17
C GLY A 52 -7.39 -7.85 9.28
N SER A 53 -6.66 -7.06 10.06
CA SER A 53 -6.75 -5.59 10.04
C SER A 53 -6.26 -4.99 8.71
N LEU A 54 -6.72 -3.77 8.43
CA LEU A 54 -6.09 -2.85 7.48
C LEU A 54 -4.69 -2.40 7.92
N HIS A 55 -3.99 -1.72 7.02
CA HIS A 55 -2.68 -1.11 7.22
C HIS A 55 -2.59 0.24 6.52
N ILE A 56 -1.55 1.04 6.76
CA ILE A 56 -1.41 2.40 6.21
C ILE A 56 -1.65 2.52 4.70
N GLY A 57 -1.24 1.55 3.88
CA GLY A 57 -1.61 1.53 2.45
C GLY A 57 -3.12 1.65 2.17
N HIS A 58 -3.98 1.01 2.96
CA HIS A 58 -5.44 1.17 2.88
C HIS A 58 -5.91 2.52 3.42
N ALA A 59 -5.19 3.10 4.40
CA ALA A 59 -5.47 4.44 4.90
C ALA A 59 -5.14 5.51 3.85
N LEU A 60 -4.12 5.29 3.00
CA LEU A 60 -3.82 6.13 1.84
C LEU A 60 -4.97 6.08 0.83
N THR A 61 -5.41 4.88 0.43
CA THR A 61 -6.60 4.64 -0.41
C THR A 61 -7.81 5.42 0.14
N ALA A 62 -8.16 5.17 1.39
CA ALA A 62 -9.32 5.80 2.03
C ALA A 62 -9.17 7.34 2.13
N THR A 63 -7.96 7.86 2.35
CA THR A 63 -7.69 9.31 2.39
C THR A 63 -7.94 9.95 1.03
N ILE A 64 -7.38 9.39 -0.05
CA ILE A 64 -7.50 9.93 -1.41
C ILE A 64 -8.96 9.89 -1.87
N GLN A 65 -9.65 8.77 -1.67
CA GLN A 65 -11.05 8.63 -2.06
C GLN A 65 -11.99 9.52 -1.23
N ASP A 66 -11.73 9.72 0.06
CA ASP A 66 -12.52 10.63 0.89
C ASP A 66 -12.27 12.11 0.56
N ILE A 67 -11.04 12.50 0.18
CA ILE A 67 -10.73 13.85 -0.31
C ILE A 67 -11.57 14.13 -1.56
N LEU A 68 -11.51 13.27 -2.57
CA LEU A 68 -12.30 13.41 -3.80
C LEU A 68 -13.81 13.45 -3.51
N THR A 69 -14.29 12.55 -2.65
CA THR A 69 -15.72 12.44 -2.30
C THR A 69 -16.22 13.68 -1.55
N ARG A 70 -15.50 14.15 -0.54
CA ARG A 70 -15.86 15.36 0.23
C ARG A 70 -15.80 16.60 -0.65
N TRP A 71 -14.74 16.77 -1.45
CA TRP A 71 -14.63 17.87 -2.41
C TRP A 71 -15.82 17.88 -3.38
N LYS A 72 -16.11 16.78 -4.09
CA LYS A 72 -17.23 16.74 -5.04
C LYS A 72 -18.60 16.91 -4.38
N ARG A 73 -18.81 16.38 -3.16
CA ARG A 73 -20.02 16.63 -2.35
C ARG A 73 -20.19 18.12 -2.06
N MET A 74 -19.13 18.81 -1.66
CA MET A 74 -19.11 20.25 -1.39
C MET A 74 -19.20 21.10 -2.68
N SER A 75 -18.73 20.60 -3.82
CA SER A 75 -18.96 21.17 -5.16
C SER A 75 -20.35 20.82 -5.75
N GLY A 76 -21.29 20.34 -4.94
CA GLY A 76 -22.70 20.16 -5.32
C GLY A 76 -23.06 18.85 -6.04
N PHE A 77 -22.13 17.91 -6.19
CA PHE A 77 -22.41 16.61 -6.82
C PHE A 77 -23.22 15.69 -5.89
N ASN A 78 -24.03 14.81 -6.48
CA ASN A 78 -24.56 13.63 -5.79
C ASN A 78 -23.42 12.61 -5.64
N ALA A 79 -22.66 12.72 -4.54
CA ALA A 79 -21.40 12.00 -4.34
C ALA A 79 -21.59 10.66 -3.59
N LEU A 80 -21.54 9.56 -4.34
CA LEU A 80 -21.53 8.19 -3.82
C LEU A 80 -20.09 7.66 -3.66
N TRP A 81 -19.68 7.42 -2.42
CA TRP A 81 -18.54 6.55 -2.13
C TRP A 81 -19.04 5.23 -1.53
N LEU A 82 -18.90 4.14 -2.29
CA LEU A 82 -19.50 2.85 -1.93
C LEU A 82 -18.53 1.95 -1.12
N PRO A 83 -18.88 1.58 0.13
CA PRO A 83 -18.11 0.63 0.93
C PRO A 83 -18.35 -0.84 0.54
N GLY A 84 -17.35 -1.67 0.76
CA GLY A 84 -17.53 -3.10 0.87
C GLY A 84 -16.25 -3.85 1.18
N THR A 85 -16.33 -5.18 1.25
CA THR A 85 -15.20 -6.09 1.59
C THR A 85 -15.15 -7.28 0.64
N ASP A 86 -13.94 -7.81 0.42
CA ASP A 86 -13.72 -8.97 -0.45
C ASP A 86 -13.53 -10.25 0.39
N HIS A 87 -14.24 -11.31 0.02
CA HIS A 87 -14.08 -12.65 0.56
C HIS A 87 -12.66 -13.20 0.42
N ALA A 88 -11.88 -12.72 -0.56
CA ALA A 88 -10.47 -13.00 -0.81
C ALA A 88 -10.11 -14.47 -1.12
N GLY A 89 -11.10 -15.35 -1.35
CA GLY A 89 -10.91 -16.75 -1.75
C GLY A 89 -9.79 -17.48 -0.99
N ILE A 90 -8.72 -17.83 -1.72
CA ILE A 90 -7.53 -18.53 -1.20
C ILE A 90 -6.89 -17.83 0.01
N ALA A 91 -6.85 -16.50 0.03
CA ALA A 91 -6.14 -15.75 1.07
C ALA A 91 -6.87 -15.83 2.42
N THR A 92 -8.21 -15.71 2.42
CA THR A 92 -9.01 -15.92 3.64
C THR A 92 -8.96 -17.38 4.07
N GLN A 93 -9.10 -18.32 3.12
CA GLN A 93 -9.08 -19.75 3.43
C GLN A 93 -7.78 -20.16 4.12
N MET A 94 -6.62 -19.76 3.58
CA MET A 94 -5.31 -20.09 4.15
C MET A 94 -5.04 -19.42 5.50
N VAL A 95 -5.62 -18.26 5.79
CA VAL A 95 -5.50 -17.63 7.12
C VAL A 95 -6.36 -18.38 8.15
N VAL A 96 -7.58 -18.78 7.78
CA VAL A 96 -8.44 -19.60 8.66
C VAL A 96 -7.86 -20.99 8.88
N GLU A 97 -7.27 -21.64 7.87
CA GLU A 97 -6.54 -22.91 8.02
C GLU A 97 -5.31 -22.77 8.94
N LYS A 98 -4.54 -21.68 8.82
CA LYS A 98 -3.39 -21.42 9.70
C LYS A 98 -3.81 -21.18 11.15
N GLU A 99 -4.88 -20.43 11.39
CA GLU A 99 -5.39 -20.21 12.75
C GLU A 99 -6.02 -21.48 13.33
N LEU A 100 -6.77 -22.26 12.55
CA LEU A 100 -7.32 -23.56 12.97
C LEU A 100 -6.21 -24.55 13.39
N ASN A 101 -5.15 -24.67 12.59
CA ASN A 101 -4.01 -25.52 12.94
C ASN A 101 -3.28 -25.01 14.19
N LYS A 102 -3.13 -23.69 14.35
CA LYS A 102 -2.47 -23.07 15.52
C LYS A 102 -3.29 -23.18 16.81
N SER A 103 -4.62 -23.13 16.72
CA SER A 103 -5.54 -23.09 17.88
C SER A 103 -6.09 -24.47 18.28
N GLU A 104 -6.27 -25.38 17.32
CA GLU A 104 -6.89 -26.69 17.54
C GLU A 104 -6.04 -27.88 17.06
N GLY A 105 -4.92 -27.64 16.36
CA GLY A 105 -4.09 -28.71 15.78
C GLY A 105 -4.76 -29.47 14.61
N LYS A 106 -5.76 -28.86 13.95
CA LYS A 106 -6.59 -29.48 12.91
C LYS A 106 -6.38 -28.84 11.54
N SER A 107 -6.59 -29.62 10.49
CA SER A 107 -6.75 -29.14 9.12
C SER A 107 -8.22 -28.88 8.76
N ARG A 108 -8.48 -28.27 7.59
CA ARG A 108 -9.84 -28.19 7.02
C ARG A 108 -10.48 -29.58 6.81
N HIS A 109 -9.67 -30.61 6.54
CA HIS A 109 -10.17 -31.95 6.25
C HIS A 109 -10.71 -32.68 7.49
N ASP A 110 -10.18 -32.36 8.68
CA ASP A 110 -10.64 -32.93 9.95
C ASP A 110 -12.00 -32.35 10.42
N LEU A 111 -12.37 -31.17 9.92
CA LEU A 111 -13.69 -30.55 10.14
C LEU A 111 -14.73 -30.94 9.08
N GLY A 112 -14.29 -31.19 7.85
CA GLY A 112 -15.16 -31.29 6.68
C GLY A 112 -15.68 -29.93 6.18
N ARG A 113 -16.26 -29.92 4.96
CA ARG A 113 -16.55 -28.68 4.22
C ARG A 113 -17.52 -27.74 4.94
N GLU A 114 -18.60 -28.25 5.51
CA GLU A 114 -19.65 -27.43 6.13
C GLU A 114 -19.17 -26.71 7.40
N ALA A 115 -18.59 -27.44 8.36
CA ALA A 115 -18.08 -26.87 9.60
C ALA A 115 -16.89 -25.92 9.35
N PHE A 116 -16.04 -26.22 8.37
CA PHE A 116 -14.99 -25.30 7.94
C PHE A 116 -15.58 -24.00 7.35
N LEU A 117 -16.58 -24.08 6.46
CA LEU A 117 -17.24 -22.90 5.89
C LEU A 117 -17.92 -22.04 6.96
N GLN A 118 -18.52 -22.63 7.98
CA GLN A 118 -19.04 -21.88 9.13
C GLN A 118 -17.94 -21.07 9.83
N ARG A 119 -16.77 -21.68 10.11
CA ARG A 119 -15.63 -20.99 10.72
C ARG A 119 -15.10 -19.84 9.84
N VAL A 120 -15.18 -19.95 8.51
CA VAL A 120 -14.81 -18.84 7.60
C VAL A 120 -15.86 -17.70 7.63
N TRP A 121 -17.14 -18.00 7.75
CA TRP A 121 -18.18 -16.96 7.96
C TRP A 121 -18.03 -16.25 9.31
N GLU A 122 -17.72 -16.98 10.38
CA GLU A 122 -17.40 -16.43 11.70
C GLU A 122 -16.19 -15.48 11.63
N TRP A 123 -15.13 -15.90 10.91
CA TRP A 123 -13.96 -15.08 10.63
C TRP A 123 -14.31 -13.81 9.82
N LYS A 124 -15.13 -13.93 8.76
CA LYS A 124 -15.63 -12.79 7.97
C LYS A 124 -16.36 -11.78 8.86
N GLY A 125 -17.23 -12.25 9.76
CA GLY A 125 -17.95 -11.40 10.71
C GLY A 125 -16.99 -10.58 11.58
N LYS A 126 -16.03 -11.24 12.22
CA LYS A 126 -15.01 -10.61 13.09
C LYS A 126 -14.17 -9.56 12.35
N TYR A 127 -13.57 -9.93 11.22
CA TYR A 127 -12.61 -9.04 10.53
C TYR A 127 -13.27 -8.00 9.62
N GLY A 128 -14.45 -8.28 9.05
CA GLY A 128 -15.25 -7.28 8.35
C GLY A 128 -15.66 -6.13 9.29
N ALA A 129 -16.09 -6.44 10.52
CA ALA A 129 -16.39 -5.44 11.52
C ALA A 129 -15.17 -4.57 11.88
N ARG A 130 -13.99 -5.18 12.06
CA ARG A 130 -12.73 -4.45 12.32
C ARG A 130 -12.29 -3.57 11.14
N ILE A 131 -12.40 -4.06 9.90
CA ILE A 131 -12.14 -3.27 8.69
C ILE A 131 -13.08 -2.06 8.62
N GLY A 132 -14.36 -2.26 8.95
CA GLY A 132 -15.34 -1.18 9.05
C GLY A 132 -15.02 -0.19 10.17
N GLU A 133 -14.58 -0.64 11.34
CA GLU A 133 -14.15 0.20 12.46
C GLU A 133 -12.97 1.10 12.06
N GLN A 134 -11.93 0.54 11.45
CA GLN A 134 -10.73 1.27 11.02
C GLN A 134 -11.05 2.41 10.04
N HIS A 135 -11.96 2.21 9.08
CA HIS A 135 -12.42 3.27 8.18
C HIS A 135 -13.20 4.38 8.89
N ARG A 136 -13.98 4.05 9.92
CA ARG A 136 -14.77 5.04 10.68
C ARG A 136 -13.86 5.95 11.51
N PHE A 137 -12.84 5.40 12.16
CA PHE A 137 -11.80 6.20 12.82
C PHE A 137 -10.96 7.04 11.84
N LEU A 138 -10.69 6.55 10.63
CA LEU A 138 -10.08 7.35 9.55
C LEU A 138 -10.99 8.48 9.01
N GLY A 139 -12.22 8.62 9.50
CA GLY A 139 -13.15 9.66 9.07
C GLY A 139 -13.74 9.45 7.68
N ALA A 140 -13.70 8.24 7.13
CA ALA A 140 -14.17 7.95 5.78
C ALA A 140 -15.69 8.21 5.62
N SER A 141 -16.09 9.08 4.67
CA SER A 141 -17.49 9.43 4.38
C SER A 141 -18.21 8.46 3.44
N LEU A 142 -18.02 7.16 3.70
CA LEU A 142 -18.59 6.02 2.99
C LEU A 142 -20.11 5.91 3.22
N ASP A 143 -20.88 5.59 2.18
CA ASP A 143 -22.32 5.30 2.31
C ASP A 143 -22.54 3.89 2.89
N TRP A 144 -22.39 3.77 4.22
CA TRP A 144 -22.59 2.53 4.97
C TRP A 144 -23.98 1.90 4.80
N SER A 145 -24.99 2.63 4.31
CA SER A 145 -26.30 2.06 3.98
C SER A 145 -26.26 1.13 2.76
N ARG A 146 -25.16 1.19 1.99
CA ARG A 146 -24.90 0.42 0.76
C ARG A 146 -23.73 -0.55 0.89
N GLU A 147 -23.28 -0.89 2.10
CA GLU A 147 -22.13 -1.78 2.31
C GLU A 147 -22.33 -3.14 1.60
N ARG A 148 -21.33 -3.53 0.80
CA ARG A 148 -21.33 -4.78 0.02
C ARG A 148 -20.30 -5.79 0.51
N PHE A 149 -20.56 -7.05 0.19
CA PHE A 149 -19.60 -8.13 0.32
C PHE A 149 -19.64 -8.96 -0.96
N THR A 150 -18.49 -9.37 -1.49
CA THR A 150 -18.45 -10.08 -2.79
C THR A 150 -19.34 -11.32 -2.82
N MET A 151 -19.46 -12.05 -1.70
CA MET A 151 -20.39 -13.18 -1.53
C MET A 151 -21.71 -12.83 -0.80
N ASP A 152 -22.18 -11.57 -0.83
CA ASP A 152 -23.57 -11.26 -0.47
C ASP A 152 -24.55 -11.76 -1.54
N GLU A 153 -25.86 -11.74 -1.24
CA GLU A 153 -26.89 -12.28 -2.13
C GLU A 153 -26.92 -11.59 -3.50
N GLN A 154 -26.76 -10.26 -3.54
CA GLN A 154 -26.80 -9.48 -4.77
C GLN A 154 -25.56 -9.72 -5.62
N SER A 155 -24.39 -9.65 -5.00
CA SER A 155 -23.09 -9.87 -5.64
C SER A 155 -22.94 -11.32 -6.13
N SER A 156 -23.46 -12.28 -5.37
CA SER A 156 -23.54 -13.70 -5.79
C SER A 156 -24.53 -13.94 -6.93
N ALA A 157 -25.63 -13.18 -7.01
CA ALA A 157 -26.54 -13.22 -8.16
C ALA A 157 -25.86 -12.67 -9.42
N ALA A 158 -25.10 -11.57 -9.30
CA ALA A 158 -24.30 -11.02 -10.41
C ALA A 158 -23.25 -12.02 -10.92
N VAL A 159 -22.44 -12.60 -10.03
CA VAL A 159 -21.44 -13.62 -10.39
C VAL A 159 -22.07 -14.80 -11.13
N ARG A 160 -23.25 -15.25 -10.70
CA ARG A 160 -23.96 -16.34 -11.35
C ARG A 160 -24.51 -15.97 -12.73
N GLU A 161 -25.07 -14.77 -12.87
CA GLU A 161 -25.59 -14.27 -14.15
C GLU A 161 -24.47 -14.11 -15.19
N VAL A 162 -23.31 -13.55 -14.78
CA VAL A 162 -22.12 -13.44 -15.65
C VAL A 162 -21.61 -14.81 -16.09
N PHE A 163 -21.44 -15.75 -15.16
CA PHE A 163 -20.97 -17.09 -15.52
C PHE A 163 -21.88 -17.76 -16.55
N VAL A 164 -23.20 -17.71 -16.33
CA VAL A 164 -24.16 -18.36 -17.22
C VAL A 164 -24.22 -17.65 -18.57
N ARG A 165 -24.21 -16.31 -18.63
CA ARG A 165 -24.18 -15.57 -19.92
C ARG A 165 -22.92 -15.84 -20.72
N LEU A 166 -21.73 -15.76 -20.11
CA LEU A 166 -20.49 -16.09 -20.82
C LEU A 166 -20.54 -17.51 -21.39
N TYR A 167 -21.21 -18.46 -20.72
CA TYR A 167 -21.38 -19.83 -21.23
C TYR A 167 -22.42 -19.90 -22.37
N GLU A 168 -23.56 -19.21 -22.23
CA GLU A 168 -24.57 -19.04 -23.29
C GLU A 168 -23.98 -18.38 -24.56
N GLU A 169 -22.96 -17.54 -24.40
CA GLU A 169 -22.21 -16.84 -25.45
C GLU A 169 -20.99 -17.62 -25.98
N GLY A 170 -20.62 -18.76 -25.37
CA GLY A 170 -19.43 -19.54 -25.73
C GLY A 170 -18.08 -18.90 -25.34
N LEU A 171 -18.10 -17.86 -24.50
CA LEU A 171 -16.91 -17.22 -23.94
C LEU A 171 -16.42 -17.91 -22.66
N MET A 172 -17.31 -18.50 -21.85
CA MET A 172 -16.97 -19.42 -20.76
C MET A 172 -16.98 -20.85 -21.30
N TYR A 173 -15.87 -21.56 -21.14
CA TYR A 173 -15.77 -22.95 -21.58
C TYR A 173 -14.99 -23.79 -20.56
N ARG A 174 -15.07 -25.11 -20.71
CA ARG A 174 -14.35 -26.07 -19.86
C ARG A 174 -13.41 -26.90 -20.72
N ALA A 175 -12.14 -27.00 -20.33
CA ALA A 175 -11.12 -27.70 -21.11
C ALA A 175 -10.05 -28.32 -20.21
N GLN A 176 -9.44 -29.41 -20.69
CA GLN A 176 -8.20 -29.94 -20.10
C GLN A 176 -7.01 -29.17 -20.70
N LYS A 177 -6.43 -28.27 -19.89
CA LYS A 177 -5.26 -27.47 -20.26
C LYS A 177 -4.17 -27.62 -19.21
N LEU A 178 -2.94 -27.21 -19.54
CA LEU A 178 -1.89 -27.04 -18.56
C LEU A 178 -2.22 -25.82 -17.68
N ILE A 179 -2.11 -25.98 -16.36
CA ILE A 179 -2.31 -24.92 -15.38
C ILE A 179 -1.14 -24.87 -14.39
N ASN A 180 -0.91 -23.70 -13.83
CA ASN A 180 -0.07 -23.55 -12.64
C ASN A 180 -0.79 -24.20 -11.45
N TRP A 181 -0.21 -25.22 -10.84
CA TRP A 181 -0.77 -25.96 -9.71
C TRP A 181 0.12 -25.85 -8.47
N CYS A 182 -0.47 -25.56 -7.31
CA CYS A 182 0.25 -25.56 -6.04
C CYS A 182 0.04 -26.89 -5.28
N PRO A 183 1.05 -27.77 -5.14
CA PRO A 183 0.88 -29.07 -4.48
C PRO A 183 0.48 -28.98 -3.00
N SER A 184 0.93 -27.93 -2.29
CA SER A 184 0.60 -27.73 -0.87
C SER A 184 -0.81 -27.19 -0.63
N CYS A 185 -1.28 -26.25 -1.47
CA CYS A 185 -2.64 -25.70 -1.36
C CYS A 185 -3.70 -26.59 -2.04
N ARG A 186 -3.27 -27.49 -2.93
CA ARG A 186 -4.08 -28.35 -3.80
C ARG A 186 -5.14 -27.56 -4.59
N THR A 187 -4.67 -26.57 -5.34
CA THR A 187 -5.50 -25.75 -6.24
C THR A 187 -4.68 -25.25 -7.43
N ALA A 188 -5.38 -24.99 -8.53
CA ALA A 188 -4.93 -24.11 -9.60
C ALA A 188 -4.57 -22.72 -9.06
N LEU A 189 -3.64 -22.06 -9.73
CA LEU A 189 -3.21 -20.68 -9.57
C LEU A 189 -3.34 -19.96 -10.93
N SER A 190 -3.58 -18.64 -10.90
CA SER A 190 -3.27 -17.78 -12.05
C SER A 190 -1.76 -17.61 -12.18
N ASP A 191 -1.25 -17.36 -13.39
CA ASP A 191 0.16 -17.03 -13.66
C ASP A 191 0.64 -15.82 -12.83
N LEU A 192 -0.27 -14.89 -12.52
CA LEU A 192 -0.01 -13.74 -11.65
C LEU A 192 0.10 -14.09 -10.15
N GLU A 193 -0.30 -15.29 -9.74
CA GLU A 193 -0.15 -15.81 -8.37
C GLU A 193 1.18 -16.60 -8.18
N VAL A 194 2.02 -16.64 -9.21
CA VAL A 194 3.33 -17.33 -9.24
C VAL A 194 4.49 -16.32 -9.22
N GLU A 195 5.11 -16.16 -8.05
CA GLU A 195 6.28 -15.31 -7.87
C GLU A 195 7.55 -16.06 -8.28
N HIS A 196 8.34 -15.49 -9.18
CA HIS A 196 9.51 -16.14 -9.75
C HIS A 196 10.80 -15.66 -9.08
N GLU A 197 11.63 -16.61 -8.62
CA GLU A 197 12.90 -16.33 -7.95
C GLU A 197 14.08 -16.92 -8.74
N GLU A 198 15.15 -16.14 -8.94
CA GLU A 198 16.42 -16.67 -9.44
C GLU A 198 17.09 -17.54 -8.37
N LYS A 199 17.43 -18.79 -8.73
CA LYS A 199 18.14 -19.73 -7.85
C LYS A 199 19.28 -20.42 -8.60
N ALA A 200 20.37 -20.66 -7.89
CA ALA A 200 21.43 -21.54 -8.38
C ALA A 200 20.90 -22.98 -8.44
N GLY A 201 21.07 -23.62 -9.59
CA GLY A 201 20.75 -25.03 -9.82
C GLY A 201 21.70 -25.63 -10.85
N THR A 202 21.23 -26.67 -11.54
CA THR A 202 22.03 -27.45 -12.48
C THR A 202 21.24 -27.66 -13.76
N ILE A 203 21.95 -27.69 -14.89
CA ILE A 203 21.46 -28.28 -16.14
C ILE A 203 22.20 -29.59 -16.39
N TRP A 204 21.43 -30.66 -16.59
CA TRP A 204 21.90 -32.04 -16.77
C TRP A 204 21.86 -32.40 -18.24
N HIS A 205 22.95 -32.99 -18.74
CA HIS A 205 23.08 -33.46 -20.11
C HIS A 205 22.89 -34.97 -20.16
N ILE A 206 21.85 -35.43 -20.85
CA ILE A 206 21.38 -36.82 -20.84
C ILE A 206 21.35 -37.36 -22.26
N ARG A 207 21.94 -38.53 -22.49
CA ARG A 207 21.98 -39.19 -23.81
C ARG A 207 20.73 -40.02 -24.06
N TYR A 208 20.13 -39.81 -25.23
CA TYR A 208 18.96 -40.52 -25.75
C TYR A 208 19.42 -41.34 -26.96
N PRO A 209 19.55 -42.68 -26.85
CA PRO A 209 19.92 -43.54 -27.98
C PRO A 209 18.92 -43.38 -29.13
N ILE A 210 19.41 -43.15 -30.34
CA ILE A 210 18.57 -43.17 -31.55
C ILE A 210 18.28 -44.64 -31.86
N LYS A 211 17.01 -44.98 -32.07
CA LYS A 211 16.61 -46.34 -32.41
C LYS A 211 17.29 -46.78 -33.71
N ASP A 212 17.72 -48.05 -33.75
CA ASP A 212 18.39 -48.69 -34.87
C ASP A 212 19.69 -47.97 -35.30
N SER A 213 20.40 -47.33 -34.36
CA SER A 213 21.66 -46.62 -34.61
C SER A 213 22.58 -46.54 -33.39
N ASP A 214 23.90 -46.59 -33.59
CA ASP A 214 24.90 -46.33 -32.54
C ASP A 214 24.99 -44.85 -32.10
N ARG A 215 24.24 -43.96 -32.77
CA ARG A 215 24.18 -42.53 -32.42
C ARG A 215 23.21 -42.28 -31.27
N SER A 216 23.53 -41.29 -30.44
CA SER A 216 22.59 -40.71 -29.47
C SER A 216 22.44 -39.20 -29.68
N LEU A 217 21.34 -38.65 -29.14
CA LEU A 217 21.14 -37.22 -28.97
C LEU A 217 21.36 -36.86 -27.49
N THR A 218 22.16 -35.82 -27.20
CA THR A 218 22.27 -35.29 -25.84
C THR A 218 21.23 -34.19 -25.64
N VAL A 219 20.25 -34.42 -24.77
CA VAL A 219 19.29 -33.42 -24.28
C VAL A 219 19.92 -32.66 -23.12
N ALA A 220 19.72 -31.34 -23.07
CA ALA A 220 19.99 -30.53 -21.88
C ALA A 220 18.69 -30.25 -21.11
N THR A 221 18.63 -30.51 -19.80
CA THR A 221 17.42 -30.26 -18.99
C THR A 221 17.70 -29.90 -17.54
N THR A 222 16.84 -29.08 -16.94
CA THR A 222 16.88 -28.65 -15.53
C THR A 222 15.90 -29.45 -14.65
N ARG A 223 15.19 -30.42 -15.24
CA ARG A 223 14.17 -31.27 -14.60
C ARG A 223 14.29 -32.73 -15.06
N PRO A 224 15.36 -33.46 -14.68
CA PRO A 224 15.58 -34.81 -15.18
C PRO A 224 14.49 -35.78 -14.71
N GLU A 225 13.83 -35.54 -13.57
CA GLU A 225 12.68 -36.34 -13.12
C GLU A 225 11.53 -36.34 -14.13
N THR A 226 11.40 -35.29 -14.95
CA THR A 226 10.30 -35.21 -15.92
C THR A 226 10.55 -36.02 -17.19
N LEU A 227 11.75 -36.58 -17.40
CA LEU A 227 12.03 -37.42 -18.59
C LEU A 227 11.06 -38.61 -18.69
N LEU A 228 10.58 -39.10 -17.54
CA LEU A 228 9.59 -40.19 -17.46
C LEU A 228 8.26 -39.82 -18.14
N GLY A 229 7.98 -38.53 -18.35
CA GLY A 229 6.84 -37.99 -19.08
C GLY A 229 7.12 -37.54 -20.52
N ASP A 230 8.34 -37.75 -21.04
CA ASP A 230 8.71 -37.30 -22.39
C ASP A 230 7.92 -38.04 -23.48
N THR A 231 7.55 -37.30 -24.51
CA THR A 231 6.76 -37.80 -25.65
C THR A 231 7.34 -37.43 -27.02
N ALA A 232 8.35 -36.57 -27.06
CA ALA A 232 9.20 -36.34 -28.22
C ALA A 232 10.56 -35.74 -27.78
N VAL A 233 11.51 -35.67 -28.71
CA VAL A 233 12.72 -34.86 -28.62
C VAL A 233 12.71 -33.85 -29.75
N ALA A 234 12.81 -32.56 -29.45
CA ALA A 234 12.81 -31.48 -30.43
C ALA A 234 14.22 -31.04 -30.82
N ILE A 235 14.39 -30.78 -32.11
CA ILE A 235 15.56 -30.14 -32.73
C ILE A 235 15.11 -28.94 -33.58
N HIS A 236 15.97 -27.94 -33.78
CA HIS A 236 15.67 -26.85 -34.69
C HIS A 236 15.82 -27.32 -36.16
N PRO A 237 14.89 -27.00 -37.08
CA PRO A 237 14.94 -27.51 -38.47
C PRO A 237 16.21 -27.12 -39.23
N ASP A 238 16.70 -25.90 -39.04
CA ASP A 238 17.88 -25.39 -39.74
C ASP A 238 19.23 -25.78 -39.08
N ASP A 239 19.22 -26.61 -38.04
CA ASP A 239 20.45 -27.01 -37.34
C ASP A 239 21.18 -28.13 -38.10
N GLU A 240 22.25 -27.76 -38.81
CA GLU A 240 23.10 -28.67 -39.60
C GLU A 240 23.60 -29.90 -38.82
N ARG A 241 23.70 -29.82 -37.48
CA ARG A 241 24.12 -30.94 -36.62
C ARG A 241 23.11 -32.09 -36.59
N TYR A 242 21.83 -31.77 -36.82
CA TYR A 242 20.68 -32.65 -36.58
C TYR A 242 19.77 -32.83 -37.82
N GLN A 243 20.11 -32.24 -38.97
CA GLN A 243 19.42 -32.48 -40.24
C GLN A 243 19.34 -33.99 -40.56
N GLY A 244 18.20 -34.43 -41.09
CA GLY A 244 17.94 -35.84 -41.39
C GLY A 244 17.72 -36.75 -40.16
N LEU A 245 17.53 -36.17 -38.95
CA LEU A 245 17.11 -36.90 -37.76
C LEU A 245 15.62 -36.75 -37.42
N ALA A 246 14.97 -35.67 -37.86
CA ALA A 246 13.52 -35.51 -37.71
C ALA A 246 12.75 -36.68 -38.34
N GLY A 247 11.72 -37.17 -37.66
CA GLY A 247 10.94 -38.35 -38.04
C GLY A 247 11.55 -39.70 -37.64
N LYS A 248 12.78 -39.75 -37.12
CA LYS A 248 13.34 -40.95 -36.48
C LYS A 248 12.86 -41.07 -35.03
N LEU A 249 13.07 -42.23 -34.42
CA LEU A 249 12.72 -42.51 -33.03
C LEU A 249 13.97 -42.52 -32.14
N VAL A 250 13.83 -42.13 -30.88
CA VAL A 250 14.80 -42.40 -29.81
C VAL A 250 14.18 -43.36 -28.78
N VAL A 251 15.04 -44.13 -28.12
CA VAL A 251 14.66 -44.92 -26.94
C VAL A 251 14.82 -44.03 -25.71
N LEU A 252 13.71 -43.70 -25.07
CA LEU A 252 13.65 -42.85 -23.88
C LEU A 252 14.36 -43.54 -22.69
N PRO A 253 15.44 -42.96 -22.12
CA PRO A 253 16.15 -43.51 -20.97
C PRO A 253 15.23 -43.92 -19.82
N LEU A 254 15.66 -44.94 -19.05
CA LEU A 254 14.99 -45.51 -17.87
C LEU A 254 13.60 -46.15 -18.11
N SER A 255 12.86 -45.75 -19.14
CA SER A 255 11.50 -46.26 -19.44
C SER A 255 11.45 -47.20 -20.66
N GLY A 256 12.42 -47.10 -21.57
CA GLY A 256 12.46 -47.90 -22.79
C GLY A 256 11.40 -47.54 -23.85
N ARG A 257 10.59 -46.49 -23.63
CA ARG A 257 9.58 -46.06 -24.62
C ARG A 257 10.24 -45.52 -25.88
N GLU A 258 9.69 -45.84 -27.05
CA GLU A 258 10.08 -45.20 -28.30
C GLU A 258 9.34 -43.87 -28.47
N ILE A 259 10.05 -42.77 -28.68
CA ILE A 259 9.47 -41.43 -28.90
C ILE A 259 10.09 -40.74 -30.13
N PRO A 260 9.32 -39.95 -30.90
CA PRO A 260 9.82 -39.31 -32.12
C PRO A 260 10.77 -38.13 -31.88
N ILE A 261 11.69 -37.95 -32.82
CA ILE A 261 12.44 -36.70 -33.01
C ILE A 261 11.61 -35.78 -33.91
N ILE A 262 11.27 -34.59 -33.42
CA ILE A 262 10.48 -33.57 -34.14
C ILE A 262 11.34 -32.35 -34.48
N ALA A 263 11.00 -31.65 -35.56
CA ALA A 263 11.62 -30.37 -35.91
C ALA A 263 10.70 -29.22 -35.48
N ASP A 264 11.19 -28.33 -34.62
CA ASP A 264 10.41 -27.20 -34.11
C ASP A 264 11.30 -25.95 -33.93
N ALA A 265 10.93 -24.86 -34.60
CA ALA A 265 11.67 -23.60 -34.59
C ALA A 265 11.16 -22.59 -33.54
N GLU A 266 10.05 -22.88 -32.86
CA GLU A 266 9.50 -22.03 -31.79
C GLU A 266 10.02 -22.44 -30.40
N LEU A 267 10.26 -23.75 -30.18
CA LEU A 267 10.77 -24.29 -28.92
C LEU A 267 12.31 -24.24 -28.81
N VAL A 268 13.03 -24.49 -29.92
CA VAL A 268 14.46 -24.84 -29.86
C VAL A 268 15.35 -23.68 -30.31
N ASP A 269 16.11 -23.08 -29.39
CA ASP A 269 17.28 -22.26 -29.75
C ASP A 269 18.50 -23.17 -30.00
N PRO A 270 19.08 -23.20 -31.22
CA PRO A 270 20.30 -23.95 -31.51
C PRO A 270 21.49 -23.61 -30.59
N LYS A 271 21.51 -22.40 -30.01
CA LYS A 271 22.60 -21.91 -29.15
C LYS A 271 22.44 -22.35 -27.68
N PHE A 272 21.26 -22.80 -27.26
CA PHE A 272 21.00 -23.16 -25.86
C PHE A 272 21.31 -24.63 -25.58
N GLY A 273 22.15 -24.88 -24.56
CA GLY A 273 22.52 -26.23 -24.14
C GLY A 273 23.23 -27.00 -25.26
N THR A 274 22.49 -27.90 -25.91
CA THR A 274 22.95 -28.69 -27.07
C THR A 274 22.30 -28.29 -28.38
N GLY A 275 21.23 -27.50 -28.38
CA GLY A 275 20.30 -27.39 -29.52
C GLY A 275 19.30 -28.56 -29.61
N VAL A 276 19.16 -29.35 -28.54
CA VAL A 276 18.22 -30.48 -28.45
C VAL A 276 17.43 -30.39 -27.13
N VAL A 277 16.10 -30.39 -27.22
CA VAL A 277 15.17 -30.20 -26.09
C VAL A 277 14.28 -31.43 -25.94
N LYS A 278 14.10 -31.94 -24.71
CA LYS A 278 13.08 -32.97 -24.44
C LYS A 278 11.70 -32.34 -24.33
N VAL A 279 10.67 -33.01 -24.84
CA VAL A 279 9.30 -32.48 -24.87
C VAL A 279 8.39 -33.25 -23.90
N THR A 280 7.93 -32.54 -22.88
CA THR A 280 7.10 -32.99 -21.74
C THR A 280 5.74 -32.25 -21.67
N PRO A 281 4.79 -32.48 -22.61
CA PRO A 281 3.63 -31.60 -22.79
C PRO A 281 2.69 -31.45 -21.58
N ALA A 282 2.77 -32.33 -20.59
CA ALA A 282 1.94 -32.28 -19.39
C ALA A 282 2.60 -31.63 -18.16
N HIS A 283 3.86 -31.14 -18.26
CA HIS A 283 4.66 -30.64 -17.12
C HIS A 283 5.46 -29.35 -17.39
N ASP A 284 5.41 -28.80 -18.60
CA ASP A 284 5.97 -27.48 -18.96
C ASP A 284 5.09 -26.77 -20.01
N PHE A 285 5.02 -25.44 -19.96
CA PHE A 285 4.15 -24.64 -20.83
C PHE A 285 4.64 -24.54 -22.29
N ASN A 286 5.95 -24.49 -22.53
CA ASN A 286 6.52 -24.45 -23.88
C ASN A 286 6.41 -25.84 -24.53
N ASP A 287 6.66 -26.89 -23.74
CA ASP A 287 6.43 -28.28 -24.14
C ASP A 287 4.95 -28.54 -24.45
N TYR A 288 4.02 -27.93 -23.70
CA TYR A 288 2.58 -28.05 -23.96
C TYR A 288 2.20 -27.45 -25.31
N GLN A 289 2.66 -26.24 -25.63
CA GLN A 289 2.41 -25.63 -26.96
C GLN A 289 3.04 -26.48 -28.07
N THR A 290 4.25 -26.99 -27.86
CA THR A 290 4.92 -27.91 -28.80
C THR A 290 4.11 -29.21 -28.99
N GLY A 291 3.59 -29.78 -27.92
CA GLY A 291 2.71 -30.94 -27.95
C GLY A 291 1.39 -30.67 -28.67
N LEU A 292 0.84 -29.46 -28.61
CA LEU A 292 -0.31 -29.05 -29.40
C LEU A 292 0.05 -28.89 -30.90
N ARG A 293 1.17 -28.22 -31.23
CA ARG A 293 1.65 -28.05 -32.63
C ARG A 293 1.87 -29.40 -33.32
N HIS A 294 2.53 -30.35 -32.65
CA HIS A 294 2.91 -31.65 -33.20
C HIS A 294 1.94 -32.80 -32.85
N LYS A 295 0.84 -32.52 -32.14
CA LYS A 295 -0.20 -33.49 -31.72
C LYS A 295 0.36 -34.66 -30.90
N LEU A 296 1.29 -34.37 -29.99
CA LEU A 296 1.92 -35.36 -29.12
C LEU A 296 0.95 -35.85 -28.02
N PRO A 297 1.11 -37.10 -27.52
CA PRO A 297 0.49 -37.53 -26.27
C PRO A 297 0.87 -36.62 -25.10
N MET A 298 0.04 -36.54 -24.07
CA MET A 298 0.30 -35.67 -22.91
C MET A 298 0.28 -36.45 -21.60
N LEU A 299 1.42 -37.10 -21.30
CA LEU A 299 1.54 -38.09 -20.24
C LEU A 299 1.76 -37.45 -18.86
N THR A 300 0.80 -37.63 -17.96
CA THR A 300 0.85 -37.07 -16.60
C THR A 300 1.59 -38.01 -15.65
N ILE A 301 2.81 -37.63 -15.26
CA ILE A 301 3.68 -38.39 -14.34
C ILE A 301 3.68 -37.89 -12.89
N LEU A 302 2.97 -36.80 -12.59
CA LEU A 302 2.84 -36.21 -11.26
C LEU A 302 1.38 -36.14 -10.81
N ASP A 303 1.11 -36.50 -9.56
CA ASP A 303 -0.23 -36.43 -8.95
C ASP A 303 -0.58 -35.03 -8.42
N ASP A 304 -1.72 -34.90 -7.72
CA ASP A 304 -2.18 -33.63 -7.14
C ASP A 304 -1.29 -33.09 -6.00
N SER A 305 -0.40 -33.94 -5.50
CA SER A 305 0.53 -33.70 -4.40
C SER A 305 1.98 -33.66 -4.89
N ALA A 306 2.16 -33.67 -6.21
CA ALA A 306 3.44 -33.71 -6.93
C ALA A 306 4.36 -34.88 -6.58
N ARG A 307 3.75 -36.04 -6.29
CA ARG A 307 4.40 -37.35 -6.23
C ARG A 307 4.29 -38.06 -7.57
N MET A 308 5.22 -38.96 -7.85
CA MET A 308 5.25 -39.70 -9.11
C MET A 308 4.05 -40.67 -9.22
N THR A 309 3.40 -40.74 -10.38
CA THR A 309 2.24 -41.63 -10.61
C THR A 309 2.63 -43.11 -10.70
N LYS A 310 1.64 -44.01 -10.72
CA LYS A 310 1.89 -45.46 -10.85
C LYS A 310 2.63 -45.82 -12.15
N ASP A 311 2.43 -45.04 -13.19
CA ASP A 311 2.93 -45.27 -14.55
C ASP A 311 4.44 -44.96 -14.68
N THR A 312 5.07 -44.41 -13.64
CA THR A 312 6.52 -44.14 -13.58
C THR A 312 7.35 -45.34 -13.11
N GLY A 313 6.76 -46.54 -13.04
CA GLY A 313 7.47 -47.75 -12.63
C GLY A 313 8.09 -47.61 -11.23
N LYS A 314 9.40 -47.87 -11.11
CA LYS A 314 10.10 -47.92 -9.80
C LYS A 314 10.14 -46.60 -9.01
N TYR A 315 9.81 -45.47 -9.64
CA TYR A 315 9.77 -44.16 -8.98
C TYR A 315 8.40 -43.83 -8.36
N ALA A 316 7.38 -44.66 -8.59
CA ALA A 316 6.00 -44.39 -8.19
C ALA A 316 5.86 -44.08 -6.69
N GLY A 317 5.14 -43.00 -6.36
CA GLY A 317 4.90 -42.56 -4.98
C GLY A 317 6.02 -41.71 -4.33
N MET A 318 7.22 -41.64 -4.92
CA MET A 318 8.28 -40.70 -4.47
C MET A 318 7.82 -39.24 -4.66
N ASP A 319 8.29 -38.30 -3.84
CA ASP A 319 8.21 -36.88 -4.19
C ASP A 319 9.15 -36.60 -5.37
N ARG A 320 8.80 -35.65 -6.24
CA ARG A 320 9.59 -35.29 -7.43
C ARG A 320 11.06 -34.94 -7.14
N PHE A 321 11.41 -34.38 -5.98
CA PHE A 321 12.79 -34.07 -5.62
C PHE A 321 13.56 -35.29 -5.08
N GLU A 322 12.84 -36.31 -4.60
CA GLU A 322 13.39 -37.65 -4.30
C GLU A 322 13.60 -38.42 -5.61
N ALA A 323 12.58 -38.44 -6.47
CA ALA A 323 12.63 -39.04 -7.80
C ALA A 323 13.74 -38.44 -8.68
N ARG A 324 13.95 -37.12 -8.63
CA ARG A 324 15.08 -36.44 -9.29
C ARG A 324 16.44 -37.05 -8.93
N LYS A 325 16.66 -37.37 -7.65
CA LYS A 325 17.91 -37.98 -7.18
C LYS A 325 18.04 -39.44 -7.63
N ALA A 326 16.95 -40.20 -7.57
CA ALA A 326 16.93 -41.58 -8.05
C ALA A 326 17.20 -41.67 -9.55
N VAL A 327 16.45 -40.91 -10.37
CA VAL A 327 16.62 -40.79 -11.82
C VAL A 327 18.05 -40.41 -12.21
N LEU A 328 18.68 -39.45 -11.52
CA LEU A 328 20.07 -39.07 -11.80
C LEU A 328 21.08 -40.18 -11.48
N ALA A 329 20.91 -40.87 -10.35
CA ALA A 329 21.76 -42.02 -10.00
C ALA A 329 21.62 -43.16 -11.03
N ASP A 330 20.40 -43.43 -11.49
CA ASP A 330 20.11 -44.47 -12.48
C ASP A 330 20.65 -44.13 -13.88
N LEU A 331 20.58 -42.86 -14.30
CA LEU A 331 21.23 -42.38 -15.54
C LEU A 331 22.75 -42.47 -15.46
N GLN A 332 23.34 -42.27 -14.27
CA GLN A 332 24.77 -42.40 -14.05
C GLN A 332 25.22 -43.86 -14.05
N GLU A 333 24.47 -44.78 -13.42
CA GLU A 333 24.71 -46.22 -13.46
C GLU A 333 24.66 -46.77 -14.90
N GLN A 334 23.72 -46.27 -15.72
CA GLN A 334 23.58 -46.65 -17.13
C GLN A 334 24.54 -45.92 -18.08
N GLY A 335 25.39 -45.00 -17.59
CA GLY A 335 26.32 -44.21 -18.44
C GLY A 335 25.65 -43.23 -19.40
N LEU A 336 24.38 -42.90 -19.16
CA LEU A 336 23.54 -42.00 -19.98
C LEU A 336 23.62 -40.54 -19.51
N LEU A 337 24.03 -40.29 -18.26
CA LEU A 337 24.37 -38.95 -17.79
C LEU A 337 25.77 -38.55 -18.34
N GLU A 338 25.83 -37.50 -19.15
CA GLU A 338 27.04 -37.07 -19.87
C GLU A 338 27.83 -35.98 -19.13
N LYS A 339 27.15 -34.95 -18.61
CA LYS A 339 27.74 -33.89 -17.79
C LYS A 339 26.67 -33.17 -16.95
N GLU A 340 27.13 -32.49 -15.91
CA GLU A 340 26.35 -31.59 -15.07
C GLU A 340 26.98 -30.20 -15.11
N GLU A 341 26.19 -29.15 -15.37
CA GLU A 341 26.70 -27.78 -15.43
C GLU A 341 25.89 -26.84 -14.52
N PRO A 342 26.54 -25.98 -13.70
CA PRO A 342 25.83 -24.99 -12.89
C PRO A 342 25.02 -24.02 -13.76
N HIS A 343 23.76 -23.80 -13.41
CA HIS A 343 22.84 -22.97 -14.20
C HIS A 343 21.94 -22.13 -13.28
N LYS A 344 21.60 -20.91 -13.70
CA LYS A 344 20.60 -20.08 -13.01
C LYS A 344 19.20 -20.50 -13.46
N LEU A 345 18.33 -20.79 -12.50
CA LEU A 345 16.94 -21.16 -12.73
C LEU A 345 16.04 -20.01 -12.28
N SER A 346 15.09 -19.61 -13.12
CA SER A 346 13.91 -18.85 -12.68
C SER A 346 12.87 -19.86 -12.21
N VAL A 347 12.62 -19.93 -10.90
CA VAL A 347 11.72 -20.93 -10.31
C VAL A 347 10.44 -20.26 -9.87
N GLY A 348 9.30 -20.74 -10.36
CA GLY A 348 7.97 -20.27 -9.95
C GLY A 348 7.56 -20.81 -8.57
N HIS A 349 7.26 -19.90 -7.64
CA HIS A 349 6.79 -20.19 -6.29
C HIS A 349 5.38 -19.64 -6.07
N CYS A 350 4.56 -20.38 -5.33
CA CYS A 350 3.21 -19.93 -4.96
C CYS A 350 3.32 -18.78 -3.95
N GLN A 351 2.84 -17.58 -4.31
CA GLN A 351 2.86 -16.37 -3.47
C GLN A 351 2.32 -16.59 -2.04
N ARG A 352 1.46 -17.59 -1.83
CA ARG A 352 0.79 -17.82 -0.54
C ARG A 352 1.46 -18.87 0.36
N SER A 353 2.24 -19.79 -0.22
CA SER A 353 2.86 -20.92 0.51
C SER A 353 4.37 -21.02 0.37
N GLY A 354 4.99 -20.34 -0.62
CA GLY A 354 6.40 -20.52 -0.97
C GLY A 354 6.72 -21.86 -1.66
N THR A 355 5.73 -22.73 -1.88
CA THR A 355 5.93 -24.03 -2.57
C THR A 355 6.27 -23.79 -4.03
N VAL A 356 7.24 -24.53 -4.58
CA VAL A 356 7.46 -24.60 -6.04
C VAL A 356 6.17 -25.04 -6.73
N VAL A 357 5.77 -24.28 -7.74
CA VAL A 357 4.57 -24.51 -8.55
C VAL A 357 4.88 -25.55 -9.62
N GLU A 358 3.96 -26.48 -9.84
CA GLU A 358 4.05 -27.47 -10.89
C GLU A 358 3.07 -27.15 -12.02
N PRO A 359 3.51 -27.05 -13.28
CA PRO A 359 2.60 -27.09 -14.41
C PRO A 359 1.96 -28.48 -14.47
N ARG A 360 0.63 -28.55 -14.56
CA ARG A 360 -0.14 -29.81 -14.52
C ARG A 360 -1.33 -29.75 -15.45
N LEU A 361 -1.63 -30.83 -16.18
CA LEU A 361 -2.90 -30.93 -16.92
C LEU A 361 -4.08 -31.06 -15.96
N SER A 362 -5.10 -30.23 -16.14
CA SER A 362 -6.33 -30.30 -15.34
C SER A 362 -7.56 -29.84 -16.14
N PRO A 363 -8.73 -30.52 -15.98
CA PRO A 363 -10.00 -30.04 -16.52
C PRO A 363 -10.48 -28.84 -15.70
N GLN A 364 -10.39 -27.64 -16.28
CA GLN A 364 -10.70 -26.37 -15.61
C GLN A 364 -11.66 -25.52 -16.46
N TRP A 365 -12.28 -24.53 -15.81
CA TRP A 365 -13.12 -23.52 -16.45
C TRP A 365 -12.29 -22.30 -16.86
N PHE A 366 -12.49 -21.84 -18.08
CA PHE A 366 -11.75 -20.74 -18.69
C PHE A 366 -12.69 -19.70 -19.29
N VAL A 367 -12.34 -18.41 -19.15
CA VAL A 367 -12.92 -17.33 -19.94
C VAL A 367 -12.02 -17.06 -21.15
N LYS A 368 -12.61 -17.03 -22.35
CA LYS A 368 -11.93 -16.60 -23.57
C LYS A 368 -11.71 -15.09 -23.53
N ILE A 369 -10.47 -14.65 -23.40
CA ILE A 369 -10.18 -13.23 -23.07
C ILE A 369 -10.07 -12.33 -24.31
N GLU A 370 -9.53 -12.83 -25.42
CA GLU A 370 -9.26 -12.02 -26.63
C GLU A 370 -10.46 -11.15 -27.09
N PRO A 371 -11.73 -11.62 -27.13
CA PRO A 371 -12.87 -10.80 -27.54
C PRO A 371 -13.24 -9.71 -26.52
N LEU A 372 -12.93 -9.92 -25.24
CA LEU A 372 -13.22 -9.00 -24.13
C LEU A 372 -12.11 -7.96 -23.96
N ALA A 373 -10.85 -8.35 -24.20
CA ALA A 373 -9.69 -7.48 -24.07
C ALA A 373 -9.68 -6.37 -25.13
N ARG A 374 -10.14 -6.64 -26.35
CA ARG A 374 -10.09 -5.70 -27.47
C ARG A 374 -10.92 -4.42 -27.23
N PRO A 375 -12.23 -4.47 -26.85
CA PRO A 375 -12.98 -3.27 -26.49
C PRO A 375 -12.37 -2.48 -25.32
N ALA A 376 -11.72 -3.17 -24.37
CA ALA A 376 -11.08 -2.55 -23.22
C ALA A 376 -9.78 -1.81 -23.58
N ILE A 377 -8.99 -2.33 -24.53
CA ILE A 377 -7.87 -1.60 -25.16
C ILE A 377 -8.41 -0.36 -25.89
N GLU A 378 -9.40 -0.56 -26.77
CA GLU A 378 -9.99 0.50 -27.58
C GLU A 378 -10.57 1.65 -26.73
N ALA A 379 -11.20 1.35 -25.59
CA ALA A 379 -11.73 2.37 -24.67
C ALA A 379 -10.65 3.30 -24.08
N VAL A 380 -9.42 2.80 -23.89
CA VAL A 380 -8.28 3.58 -23.39
C VAL A 380 -7.59 4.30 -24.54
N GLU A 381 -7.44 3.67 -25.71
CA GLU A 381 -6.92 4.31 -26.93
C GLU A 381 -7.81 5.47 -27.42
N GLN A 382 -9.13 5.37 -27.21
CA GLN A 382 -10.13 6.42 -27.46
C GLN A 382 -10.21 7.48 -26.35
N GLY A 383 -9.52 7.29 -25.21
CA GLY A 383 -9.58 8.19 -24.06
C GLY A 383 -10.92 8.22 -23.31
N ARG A 384 -11.80 7.22 -23.50
CA ARG A 384 -13.04 7.04 -22.72
C ARG A 384 -12.75 6.66 -21.26
N THR A 385 -11.62 5.98 -21.04
CA THR A 385 -10.99 5.78 -19.73
C THR A 385 -9.56 6.30 -19.79
N LYS A 386 -9.17 7.16 -18.84
CA LYS A 386 -7.81 7.75 -18.77
C LYS A 386 -7.05 7.24 -17.55
N PHE A 387 -5.75 7.01 -17.69
CA PHE A 387 -4.87 6.64 -16.57
C PHE A 387 -4.12 7.85 -16.02
N VAL A 388 -4.02 7.95 -14.70
CA VAL A 388 -3.28 8.99 -13.98
C VAL A 388 -2.39 8.31 -12.93
N PRO A 389 -1.05 8.44 -12.99
CA PRO A 389 -0.27 9.03 -14.09
C PRO A 389 -0.39 8.27 -15.41
N GLU A 390 -0.27 9.00 -16.54
CA GLU A 390 -0.40 8.45 -17.90
C GLU A 390 0.64 7.37 -18.22
N THR A 391 1.79 7.35 -17.55
CA THR A 391 2.88 6.38 -17.76
C THR A 391 2.44 4.92 -17.59
N TRP A 392 1.41 4.65 -16.78
CA TRP A 392 0.85 3.31 -16.61
C TRP A 392 0.07 2.79 -17.84
N THR A 393 -0.31 3.68 -18.77
CA THR A 393 -1.07 3.32 -19.99
C THR A 393 -0.32 2.31 -20.86
N GLN A 394 1.01 2.45 -21.00
CA GLN A 394 1.83 1.50 -21.75
C GLN A 394 1.99 0.16 -21.02
N THR A 395 2.04 0.17 -19.69
CA THR A 395 2.02 -1.04 -18.87
C THR A 395 0.70 -1.80 -19.01
N TYR A 396 -0.43 -1.08 -19.02
CA TYR A 396 -1.76 -1.62 -19.30
C TYR A 396 -1.83 -2.24 -20.70
N PHE A 397 -1.44 -1.51 -21.77
CA PHE A 397 -1.47 -2.02 -23.14
C PHE A 397 -0.54 -3.22 -23.36
N HIS A 398 0.66 -3.22 -22.79
CA HIS A 398 1.59 -4.35 -22.92
C HIS A 398 0.99 -5.65 -22.37
N TRP A 399 0.31 -5.58 -21.21
CA TRP A 399 -0.35 -6.75 -20.65
C TRP A 399 -1.62 -7.12 -21.40
N MET A 400 -2.48 -6.15 -21.72
CA MET A 400 -3.76 -6.38 -22.43
C MET A 400 -3.58 -6.95 -23.85
N ARG A 401 -2.45 -6.68 -24.51
CA ARG A 401 -2.16 -7.22 -25.86
C ARG A 401 -1.49 -8.60 -25.82
N ASN A 402 -0.99 -9.05 -24.67
CA ASN A 402 -0.31 -10.35 -24.49
C ASN A 402 -1.07 -11.29 -23.53
N ILE A 403 -2.36 -11.04 -23.31
CA ILE A 403 -3.16 -11.80 -22.34
C ILE A 403 -3.72 -13.11 -22.90
N HIS A 404 -3.62 -14.16 -22.09
CA HIS A 404 -4.15 -15.50 -22.38
C HIS A 404 -5.51 -15.74 -21.71
N ASP A 405 -6.21 -16.80 -22.14
CA ASP A 405 -7.49 -17.22 -21.59
C ASP A 405 -7.40 -17.50 -20.08
N TRP A 406 -8.32 -16.93 -19.32
CA TRP A 406 -8.26 -16.85 -17.86
C TRP A 406 -8.86 -18.09 -17.22
N CYS A 407 -8.03 -18.89 -16.53
CA CYS A 407 -8.48 -19.97 -15.65
C CYS A 407 -9.25 -19.39 -14.45
N VAL A 408 -10.57 -19.64 -14.40
CA VAL A 408 -11.47 -19.07 -13.40
C VAL A 408 -11.93 -20.08 -12.33
N SER A 409 -11.72 -21.38 -12.49
CA SER A 409 -11.98 -22.35 -11.43
C SER A 409 -10.82 -22.43 -10.42
N ARG A 410 -11.16 -22.79 -9.17
CA ARG A 410 -10.23 -23.03 -8.06
C ARG A 410 -10.77 -24.16 -7.17
N GLN A 411 -9.89 -25.05 -6.71
CA GLN A 411 -10.22 -26.24 -5.91
C GLN A 411 -10.29 -25.89 -4.40
N LEU A 412 -10.85 -24.72 -4.13
CA LEU A 412 -11.04 -24.16 -2.80
C LEU A 412 -12.45 -24.50 -2.30
N TRP A 413 -12.64 -24.39 -0.98
CA TRP A 413 -13.96 -24.52 -0.40
C TRP A 413 -14.65 -23.15 -0.29
N TRP A 414 -13.87 -22.11 0.00
CA TRP A 414 -14.33 -20.73 0.15
C TRP A 414 -14.26 -19.95 -1.17
N GLY A 415 -15.42 -19.51 -1.65
CA GLY A 415 -15.62 -18.80 -2.92
C GLY A 415 -17.03 -19.00 -3.47
N HIS A 416 -17.33 -18.40 -4.61
CA HIS A 416 -18.61 -18.63 -5.31
C HIS A 416 -18.57 -20.00 -5.99
N GLN A 417 -19.35 -20.98 -5.51
CA GLN A 417 -19.41 -22.30 -6.14
C GLN A 417 -19.93 -22.20 -7.58
N ILE A 418 -19.26 -22.87 -8.52
CA ILE A 418 -19.52 -22.77 -9.96
C ILE A 418 -20.95 -23.27 -10.28
N PRO A 419 -21.78 -22.53 -11.03
CA PRO A 419 -23.18 -22.88 -11.30
C PRO A 419 -23.33 -23.89 -12.45
N ALA A 420 -22.56 -24.98 -12.37
CA ALA A 420 -22.58 -26.11 -13.27
C ALA A 420 -22.99 -27.38 -12.51
N TYR A 421 -23.81 -28.23 -13.14
CA TYR A 421 -24.47 -29.36 -12.48
C TYR A 421 -24.29 -30.65 -13.29
N TYR A 422 -23.87 -31.72 -12.62
CA TYR A 422 -23.59 -33.03 -13.23
C TYR A 422 -24.63 -34.06 -12.76
N CYS A 423 -25.25 -34.80 -13.68
CA CYS A 423 -26.35 -35.71 -13.33
C CYS A 423 -25.82 -37.04 -12.78
N THR A 424 -26.06 -37.32 -11.50
CA THR A 424 -25.49 -38.48 -10.79
C THR A 424 -25.98 -39.85 -11.30
N SER A 425 -26.98 -39.84 -12.19
CA SER A 425 -27.55 -41.01 -12.86
C SER A 425 -26.78 -41.43 -14.12
N CYS A 426 -26.33 -40.46 -14.93
CA CYS A 426 -25.75 -40.71 -16.26
C CYS A 426 -24.37 -40.09 -16.51
N SER A 427 -23.84 -39.25 -15.60
CA SER A 427 -22.43 -38.86 -15.64
C SER A 427 -21.53 -40.06 -15.31
N PRO A 428 -20.34 -40.19 -15.95
CA PRO A 428 -19.35 -41.21 -15.61
C PRO A 428 -18.89 -41.14 -14.14
N ARG A 429 -18.32 -42.22 -13.62
CA ARG A 429 -17.83 -42.35 -12.24
C ARG A 429 -16.36 -42.72 -12.13
N LEU A 430 -15.80 -42.38 -10.97
CA LEU A 430 -14.43 -42.69 -10.59
C LEU A 430 -14.27 -44.20 -10.37
N GLY A 431 -13.75 -44.89 -11.39
CA GLY A 431 -13.65 -46.35 -11.43
C GLY A 431 -14.55 -47.03 -12.48
N ASP A 432 -15.29 -46.28 -13.29
CA ASP A 432 -15.92 -46.83 -14.51
C ASP A 432 -14.82 -47.16 -15.54
N ASP A 433 -14.46 -48.44 -15.66
CA ASP A 433 -13.55 -48.99 -16.68
C ASP A 433 -13.99 -48.57 -18.10
N THR A 434 -13.06 -48.01 -18.87
CA THR A 434 -13.32 -47.50 -20.24
C THR A 434 -13.40 -48.59 -21.30
N ASP A 435 -12.95 -49.80 -20.96
CA ASP A 435 -12.60 -50.85 -21.92
C ASP A 435 -13.67 -51.97 -21.97
N LEU A 436 -14.77 -51.79 -21.22
CA LEU A 436 -15.92 -52.67 -21.22
C LEU A 436 -16.95 -52.27 -22.30
N PRO A 437 -17.64 -53.23 -22.96
CA PRO A 437 -18.75 -52.94 -23.85
C PRO A 437 -19.87 -52.11 -23.20
N LEU A 438 -20.61 -51.34 -24.01
CA LEU A 438 -21.71 -50.47 -23.56
C LEU A 438 -22.83 -51.20 -22.79
N ASP A 439 -22.92 -52.51 -23.01
CA ASP A 439 -23.89 -53.47 -22.49
C ASP A 439 -23.34 -54.34 -21.33
N ALA A 440 -22.08 -54.15 -20.92
CA ALA A 440 -21.52 -54.83 -19.75
C ALA A 440 -22.07 -54.27 -18.42
N PRO A 441 -22.34 -55.13 -17.41
CA PRO A 441 -22.87 -54.71 -16.11
C PRO A 441 -21.79 -54.04 -15.24
N THR A 442 -21.54 -52.76 -15.49
CA THR A 442 -20.61 -51.92 -14.72
C THR A 442 -21.09 -51.75 -13.27
N VAL A 443 -20.26 -52.18 -12.32
CA VAL A 443 -20.48 -51.89 -10.89
C VAL A 443 -20.11 -50.43 -10.65
N LYS A 444 -21.11 -49.56 -10.51
CA LYS A 444 -20.98 -48.09 -10.37
C LYS A 444 -20.37 -47.63 -9.03
N VAL A 445 -19.15 -48.07 -8.73
CA VAL A 445 -18.33 -47.62 -7.61
C VAL A 445 -17.96 -46.14 -7.80
N GLY A 446 -17.67 -45.44 -6.70
CA GLY A 446 -17.15 -44.07 -6.74
C GLY A 446 -18.20 -42.97 -6.94
N GLY A 447 -17.71 -41.73 -6.81
CA GLY A 447 -18.48 -40.51 -7.12
C GLY A 447 -18.43 -40.16 -8.61
N VAL A 448 -19.06 -39.05 -8.99
CA VAL A 448 -19.00 -38.53 -10.37
C VAL A 448 -17.55 -38.22 -10.75
N ASP A 449 -17.13 -38.74 -11.91
CA ASP A 449 -15.87 -38.38 -12.54
C ASP A 449 -16.04 -37.03 -13.24
N PHE A 450 -15.71 -35.96 -12.52
CA PHE A 450 -15.77 -34.61 -13.04
C PHE A 450 -14.82 -34.34 -14.22
N ALA A 451 -13.84 -35.21 -14.53
CA ALA A 451 -12.99 -35.02 -15.70
C ALA A 451 -13.68 -35.49 -16.99
N ARG A 452 -14.42 -36.61 -16.94
CA ARG A 452 -15.20 -37.14 -18.08
C ARG A 452 -16.66 -36.64 -18.13
N ALA A 453 -17.21 -36.12 -17.04
CA ALA A 453 -18.61 -35.68 -16.98
C ALA A 453 -18.85 -34.33 -17.68
N GLU A 454 -19.92 -34.28 -18.48
CA GLU A 454 -20.40 -33.06 -19.12
C GLU A 454 -21.26 -32.22 -18.15
N PRO A 455 -21.00 -30.92 -17.99
CA PRO A 455 -21.77 -30.03 -17.12
C PRO A 455 -23.07 -29.52 -17.76
N VAL A 456 -24.12 -29.39 -16.96
CA VAL A 456 -25.29 -28.55 -17.26
C VAL A 456 -25.13 -27.22 -16.53
N VAL A 457 -24.81 -26.14 -17.24
CA VAL A 457 -24.70 -24.79 -16.66
C VAL A 457 -26.09 -24.17 -16.50
N ALA A 458 -26.42 -23.66 -15.32
CA ALA A 458 -27.75 -23.11 -15.04
C ALA A 458 -27.78 -22.12 -13.86
N ARG A 459 -28.70 -21.16 -13.90
CA ARG A 459 -28.89 -20.13 -12.83
C ARG A 459 -29.40 -20.72 -11.49
N THR A 460 -29.89 -21.97 -11.52
CA THR A 460 -30.33 -22.80 -10.39
C THR A 460 -30.14 -24.28 -10.75
N ALA A 461 -30.08 -25.17 -9.76
CA ALA A 461 -30.03 -26.62 -10.02
C ALA A 461 -31.20 -27.09 -10.92
N PRO A 462 -30.95 -27.86 -12.00
CA PRO A 462 -32.02 -28.33 -12.89
C PRO A 462 -32.94 -29.36 -12.21
N GLU A 463 -34.23 -29.32 -12.52
CA GLU A 463 -35.21 -30.28 -11.96
C GLU A 463 -35.11 -31.70 -12.58
N ALA A 464 -34.60 -31.80 -13.80
CA ALA A 464 -34.41 -33.06 -14.52
C ALA A 464 -33.30 -32.94 -15.59
N CYS A 465 -32.57 -34.03 -15.83
CA CYS A 465 -31.52 -34.09 -16.84
C CYS A 465 -32.10 -34.31 -18.24
N ALA A 466 -31.77 -33.40 -19.17
CA ALA A 466 -32.20 -33.49 -20.57
C ALA A 466 -31.76 -34.77 -21.30
N LYS A 467 -30.70 -35.46 -20.81
CA LYS A 467 -30.16 -36.69 -21.42
C LYS A 467 -30.82 -37.99 -20.92
N CYS A 468 -31.33 -38.02 -19.69
CA CYS A 468 -31.79 -39.28 -19.05
C CYS A 468 -33.04 -39.15 -18.15
N GLY A 469 -33.61 -37.96 -17.99
CA GLY A 469 -34.72 -37.70 -17.07
C GLY A 469 -34.37 -37.76 -15.58
N GLY A 470 -33.12 -38.10 -15.22
CA GLY A 470 -32.64 -38.18 -13.84
C GLY A 470 -32.75 -36.86 -13.10
N LYS A 471 -33.24 -36.90 -11.85
CA LYS A 471 -33.54 -35.72 -11.01
C LYS A 471 -32.49 -35.41 -9.95
N SER A 472 -31.40 -36.18 -9.92
CA SER A 472 -30.33 -36.03 -8.93
C SER A 472 -29.08 -35.46 -9.60
N PHE A 473 -28.60 -34.34 -9.07
CA PHE A 473 -27.45 -33.59 -9.56
C PHE A 473 -26.47 -33.33 -8.43
N ILE A 474 -25.19 -33.31 -8.77
CA ILE A 474 -24.14 -32.72 -7.94
C ILE A 474 -23.67 -31.44 -8.62
N GLN A 475 -23.60 -30.33 -7.88
CA GLN A 475 -23.00 -29.10 -8.37
C GLN A 475 -21.47 -29.27 -8.45
N ASP A 476 -20.84 -28.60 -9.40
CA ASP A 476 -19.38 -28.55 -9.55
C ASP A 476 -18.73 -28.23 -8.18
N PRO A 477 -17.80 -29.06 -7.67
CA PRO A 477 -17.24 -28.86 -6.33
C PRO A 477 -16.37 -27.60 -6.23
N ASP A 478 -15.85 -27.12 -7.36
CA ASP A 478 -14.97 -25.97 -7.46
C ASP A 478 -15.71 -24.64 -7.22
N VAL A 479 -14.92 -23.64 -6.85
CA VAL A 479 -15.36 -22.26 -6.72
C VAL A 479 -14.67 -21.38 -7.76
N LEU A 480 -15.24 -20.21 -8.01
CA LEU A 480 -14.67 -19.21 -8.90
C LEU A 480 -13.50 -18.47 -8.22
N ASP A 481 -12.54 -18.07 -9.05
CA ASP A 481 -11.46 -17.14 -8.76
C ASP A 481 -12.01 -15.88 -8.07
N THR A 482 -11.34 -15.43 -7.00
CA THR A 482 -11.68 -14.19 -6.29
C THR A 482 -11.94 -13.05 -7.28
N TRP A 483 -11.00 -12.87 -8.21
CA TRP A 483 -11.01 -11.79 -9.19
C TRP A 483 -12.19 -11.86 -10.17
N PHE A 484 -12.84 -13.02 -10.34
CA PHE A 484 -14.08 -13.15 -11.13
C PHE A 484 -15.27 -12.46 -10.45
N SER A 485 -15.32 -12.45 -9.12
CA SER A 485 -16.30 -11.66 -8.36
C SER A 485 -15.94 -10.17 -8.33
N SER A 486 -14.67 -9.86 -8.04
CA SER A 486 -14.20 -8.48 -7.90
C SER A 486 -14.22 -7.72 -9.23
N ALA A 487 -14.11 -8.40 -10.37
CA ALA A 487 -14.28 -7.81 -11.71
C ALA A 487 -15.66 -7.18 -11.96
N LEU A 488 -16.68 -7.55 -11.18
CA LEU A 488 -18.05 -7.06 -11.36
C LEU A 488 -18.38 -5.85 -10.48
N TRP A 489 -17.46 -5.47 -9.58
CA TRP A 489 -17.66 -4.51 -8.50
C TRP A 489 -18.26 -3.15 -8.91
N PRO A 490 -17.95 -2.55 -10.08
CA PRO A 490 -18.53 -1.27 -10.48
C PRO A 490 -20.05 -1.31 -10.74
N PHE A 491 -20.64 -2.48 -10.98
CA PHE A 491 -22.07 -2.63 -11.35
C PHE A 491 -22.85 -3.62 -10.48
N SER A 492 -22.23 -4.72 -10.02
CA SER A 492 -22.86 -5.69 -9.11
C SER A 492 -23.25 -5.07 -7.77
N THR A 493 -22.45 -4.12 -7.29
CA THR A 493 -22.68 -3.37 -6.03
C THR A 493 -23.88 -2.43 -6.13
N LEU A 494 -24.07 -1.78 -7.28
CA LEU A 494 -25.13 -0.81 -7.54
C LEU A 494 -26.50 -1.47 -7.70
N GLY A 495 -26.57 -2.69 -8.26
CA GLY A 495 -27.82 -3.46 -8.31
C GLY A 495 -27.92 -4.52 -9.41
N TRP A 496 -27.00 -4.48 -10.38
CA TRP A 496 -26.93 -5.44 -11.49
C TRP A 496 -26.88 -6.90 -10.95
N PRO A 497 -27.61 -7.86 -11.55
CA PRO A 497 -28.27 -7.83 -12.86
C PRO A 497 -29.69 -7.22 -12.85
N ARG A 498 -30.10 -6.57 -11.76
CA ARG A 498 -31.38 -5.83 -11.70
C ARG A 498 -31.21 -4.40 -12.21
N ASP A 499 -32.16 -3.97 -13.02
CA ASP A 499 -32.26 -2.60 -13.54
C ASP A 499 -32.70 -1.64 -12.42
N THR A 500 -31.73 -1.09 -11.68
CA THR A 500 -31.92 -0.27 -10.47
C THR A 500 -31.68 1.20 -10.76
N ALA A 501 -32.24 2.10 -9.94
CA ALA A 501 -32.02 3.54 -10.09
C ALA A 501 -30.56 3.90 -9.80
N GLU A 502 -29.99 3.29 -8.77
CA GLU A 502 -28.59 3.40 -8.37
C GLU A 502 -27.63 3.04 -9.51
N LEU A 503 -27.90 1.96 -10.25
CA LEU A 503 -27.10 1.58 -11.41
C LEU A 503 -27.17 2.63 -12.54
N LYS A 504 -28.34 3.24 -12.77
CA LYS A 504 -28.54 4.28 -13.80
C LYS A 504 -27.91 5.63 -13.45
N THR A 505 -27.83 5.96 -12.16
CA THR A 505 -27.28 7.24 -11.68
C THR A 505 -25.78 7.17 -11.44
N PHE A 506 -25.20 6.00 -11.13
CA PHE A 506 -23.80 5.90 -10.69
C PHE A 506 -22.89 4.99 -11.54
N TYR A 507 -23.39 4.38 -12.62
CA TYR A 507 -22.58 3.74 -13.68
C TYR A 507 -22.68 4.56 -14.97
N PRO A 508 -21.57 4.85 -15.69
CA PRO A 508 -20.16 4.54 -15.36
C PRO A 508 -19.70 5.27 -14.08
N THR A 509 -18.68 4.75 -13.37
CA THR A 509 -18.15 5.46 -12.20
C THR A 509 -17.19 6.58 -12.60
N SER A 510 -17.08 7.61 -11.76
CA SER A 510 -16.24 8.78 -12.07
C SER A 510 -14.75 8.45 -12.01
N VAL A 511 -14.32 7.79 -10.93
CA VAL A 511 -12.93 7.45 -10.65
C VAL A 511 -12.83 6.02 -10.11
N MET A 512 -11.81 5.30 -10.57
CA MET A 512 -11.29 4.06 -9.99
C MET A 512 -9.91 4.37 -9.41
N GLU A 513 -9.83 4.58 -8.10
CA GLU A 513 -8.55 4.79 -7.41
C GLU A 513 -8.07 3.50 -6.75
N THR A 514 -6.79 3.17 -6.94
CA THR A 514 -6.19 1.94 -6.39
C THR A 514 -4.66 1.97 -6.40
N GLY A 515 -4.05 0.94 -5.79
CA GLY A 515 -2.61 0.68 -5.87
C GLY A 515 -2.22 0.10 -7.23
N HIS A 516 -1.05 0.46 -7.73
CA HIS A 516 -0.58 0.02 -9.05
C HIS A 516 -0.26 -1.48 -9.16
N ASP A 517 -0.29 -2.23 -8.04
CA ASP A 517 -0.08 -3.67 -8.02
C ASP A 517 -1.32 -4.49 -8.45
N ILE A 518 -2.52 -3.89 -8.49
CA ILE A 518 -3.76 -4.58 -8.94
C ILE A 518 -4.37 -4.07 -10.26
N ILE A 519 -3.59 -3.35 -11.08
CA ILE A 519 -3.99 -2.95 -12.45
C ILE A 519 -4.43 -4.19 -13.26
N PHE A 520 -3.61 -5.22 -13.27
CA PHE A 520 -3.83 -6.45 -14.04
C PHE A 520 -4.93 -7.33 -13.43
N PHE A 521 -4.84 -7.56 -12.12
CA PHE A 521 -5.78 -8.40 -11.39
C PHE A 521 -7.21 -7.86 -11.38
N TRP A 522 -7.38 -6.53 -11.33
CA TRP A 522 -8.66 -5.91 -11.00
C TRP A 522 -9.10 -4.85 -12.01
N VAL A 523 -8.32 -3.78 -12.22
CA VAL A 523 -8.71 -2.67 -13.13
C VAL A 523 -9.01 -3.19 -14.53
N ALA A 524 -8.12 -3.99 -15.09
CA ALA A 524 -8.27 -4.54 -16.43
C ALA A 524 -9.40 -5.60 -16.52
N ARG A 525 -9.66 -6.34 -15.44
CA ARG A 525 -10.80 -7.27 -15.36
C ARG A 525 -12.14 -6.52 -15.32
N MET A 526 -12.22 -5.42 -14.56
CA MET A 526 -13.40 -4.54 -14.54
C MET A 526 -13.63 -3.87 -15.90
N MET A 527 -12.58 -3.41 -16.60
CA MET A 527 -12.71 -2.85 -17.96
C MET A 527 -13.41 -3.82 -18.91
N MET A 528 -12.94 -5.06 -18.96
CA MET A 528 -13.50 -6.11 -19.82
C MET A 528 -14.96 -6.45 -19.44
N MET A 529 -15.25 -6.69 -18.16
CA MET A 529 -16.58 -7.11 -17.73
C MET A 529 -17.60 -5.96 -17.80
N GLY A 530 -17.21 -4.73 -17.48
CA GLY A 530 -18.07 -3.55 -17.59
C GLY A 530 -18.49 -3.28 -19.03
N LEU A 531 -17.53 -3.17 -19.94
CA LEU A 531 -17.81 -2.95 -21.37
C LEU A 531 -18.71 -4.05 -21.97
N HIS A 532 -18.51 -5.32 -21.58
CA HIS A 532 -19.29 -6.43 -22.09
C HIS A 532 -20.73 -6.50 -21.53
N PHE A 533 -20.92 -6.29 -20.21
CA PHE A 533 -22.23 -6.44 -19.57
C PHE A 533 -23.06 -5.17 -19.44
N MET A 534 -22.45 -4.00 -19.57
CA MET A 534 -23.11 -2.68 -19.48
C MET A 534 -23.06 -1.88 -20.79
N GLY A 535 -22.20 -2.25 -21.74
CA GLY A 535 -22.05 -1.55 -23.02
C GLY A 535 -21.21 -0.26 -22.99
N ASP A 536 -20.77 0.18 -21.80
CA ASP A 536 -19.87 1.32 -21.63
C ASP A 536 -18.81 1.03 -20.54
N VAL A 537 -17.79 1.89 -20.45
CA VAL A 537 -16.66 1.75 -19.52
C VAL A 537 -17.13 1.63 -18.07
N PRO A 538 -16.44 0.86 -17.21
CA PRO A 538 -16.75 0.85 -15.77
C PRO A 538 -16.40 2.16 -15.07
N PHE A 539 -15.42 2.92 -15.60
CA PHE A 539 -14.92 4.16 -15.01
C PHE A 539 -14.27 5.09 -16.04
N HIS A 540 -14.40 6.40 -15.84
CA HIS A 540 -13.78 7.41 -16.72
C HIS A 540 -12.31 7.70 -16.40
N THR A 541 -11.89 7.61 -15.13
CA THR A 541 -10.49 7.80 -14.73
C THR A 541 -10.00 6.65 -13.87
N VAL A 542 -8.78 6.18 -14.12
CA VAL A 542 -8.03 5.27 -13.23
C VAL A 542 -6.91 6.09 -12.58
N TYR A 543 -6.96 6.28 -11.26
CA TYR A 543 -5.87 6.91 -10.49
C TYR A 543 -5.06 5.84 -9.76
N LEU A 544 -3.74 5.88 -9.92
CA LEU A 544 -2.83 4.85 -9.43
C LEU A 544 -1.79 5.44 -8.47
N HIS A 545 -1.97 5.18 -7.17
CA HIS A 545 -1.11 5.74 -6.14
C HIS A 545 0.23 4.99 -5.97
N ALA A 546 1.18 5.69 -5.35
CA ALA A 546 2.45 5.15 -4.89
C ALA A 546 2.25 4.22 -3.66
N MET A 547 3.01 3.12 -3.58
CA MET A 547 2.83 2.12 -2.52
C MET A 547 3.48 2.57 -1.22
N VAL A 548 2.78 2.43 -0.09
CA VAL A 548 3.34 2.78 1.22
C VAL A 548 4.41 1.77 1.66
N ARG A 549 5.58 2.30 1.98
CA ARG A 549 6.76 1.61 2.53
C ARG A 549 7.03 2.10 3.95
N ASP A 550 7.82 1.34 4.68
CA ASP A 550 8.43 1.85 5.92
C ASP A 550 9.54 2.88 5.63
N GLU A 551 10.12 3.44 6.69
CA GLU A 551 11.17 4.47 6.62
C GLU A 551 12.42 4.00 5.88
N LYS A 552 12.73 2.70 5.91
CA LYS A 552 13.84 2.11 5.16
C LYS A 552 13.52 2.01 3.67
N GLY A 553 12.24 1.98 3.30
CA GLY A 553 11.74 1.78 1.94
C GLY A 553 11.30 0.35 1.65
N GLU A 554 11.22 -0.51 2.66
CA GLU A 554 10.81 -1.90 2.47
C GLU A 554 9.30 -2.01 2.29
N LYS A 555 8.85 -3.01 1.52
CA LYS A 555 7.41 -3.31 1.37
C LYS A 555 6.83 -3.69 2.74
N MET A 556 5.78 -2.99 3.17
CA MET A 556 5.02 -3.39 4.37
C MET A 556 4.43 -4.79 4.14
N SER A 557 4.75 -5.74 5.01
CA SER A 557 4.26 -7.13 4.90
C SER A 557 4.14 -7.82 6.25
N LYS A 558 3.09 -8.64 6.43
CA LYS A 558 2.83 -9.36 7.68
C LYS A 558 4.02 -10.26 8.08
N THR A 559 4.76 -10.80 7.10
CA THR A 559 5.95 -11.63 7.28
C THR A 559 7.16 -10.88 7.87
N LYS A 560 7.33 -9.58 7.54
CA LYS A 560 8.42 -8.75 8.08
C LYS A 560 8.09 -8.05 9.41
N GLY A 561 6.82 -8.07 9.82
CA GLY A 561 6.35 -7.33 11.01
C GLY A 561 6.30 -5.80 10.85
N ASN A 562 6.76 -5.24 9.73
CA ASN A 562 6.76 -3.80 9.44
C ASN A 562 5.38 -3.24 9.01
N VAL A 563 4.29 -3.96 9.30
CA VAL A 563 2.91 -3.51 9.05
C VAL A 563 2.42 -2.71 10.25
N ILE A 564 1.90 -1.52 9.98
CA ILE A 564 1.33 -0.61 10.97
C ILE A 564 -0.21 -0.55 10.75
N ASP A 565 -1.00 -0.85 11.79
CA ASP A 565 -2.47 -0.65 11.79
C ASP A 565 -2.74 0.87 11.90
N PRO A 566 -3.61 1.47 11.05
CA PRO A 566 -3.92 2.90 11.15
C PRO A 566 -4.48 3.31 12.53
N LEU A 567 -5.14 2.42 13.27
CA LEU A 567 -5.65 2.73 14.60
C LEU A 567 -4.54 2.93 15.63
N ASP A 568 -3.44 2.18 15.50
CA ASP A 568 -2.27 2.33 16.39
C ASP A 568 -1.65 3.74 16.24
N VAL A 569 -1.78 4.36 15.06
CA VAL A 569 -1.31 5.73 14.78
C VAL A 569 -2.32 6.78 15.23
N ILE A 570 -3.61 6.54 15.00
CA ILE A 570 -4.70 7.47 15.38
C ILE A 570 -4.80 7.57 16.91
N LEU A 571 -4.93 6.43 17.59
CA LEU A 571 -5.23 6.31 19.02
C LEU A 571 -4.00 6.10 19.90
N GLY A 572 -2.83 5.82 19.30
CA GLY A 572 -1.66 5.32 20.00
C GLY A 572 -1.76 3.82 20.32
N ALA A 573 -0.63 3.21 20.66
CA ALA A 573 -0.55 1.79 21.01
C ALA A 573 0.51 1.53 22.09
N LYS A 574 0.16 0.74 23.11
CA LYS A 574 1.06 0.37 24.21
C LYS A 574 2.10 -0.69 23.76
N PRO A 575 3.24 -0.84 24.47
CA PRO A 575 4.28 -1.81 24.10
C PRO A 575 3.79 -3.27 24.07
N GLU A 576 2.66 -3.61 24.69
CA GLU A 576 2.07 -4.95 24.71
C GLU A 576 1.17 -5.23 23.49
N GLN A 577 0.74 -4.17 22.79
CA GLN A 577 -0.12 -4.24 21.61
C GLN A 577 0.70 -4.29 20.31
N LEU A 578 1.91 -3.73 20.34
CA LEU A 578 2.83 -3.71 19.22
C LEU A 578 3.51 -5.08 18.99
N ASN A 579 3.70 -5.44 17.72
CA ASN A 579 4.53 -6.59 17.34
C ASN A 579 6.02 -6.32 17.65
N ALA A 580 6.86 -7.36 17.67
CA ALA A 580 8.28 -7.24 18.06
C ALA A 580 9.06 -6.18 17.26
N THR A 581 8.88 -6.11 15.94
CA THR A 581 9.54 -5.12 15.07
C THR A 581 9.15 -3.68 15.44
N LEU A 582 7.86 -3.44 15.71
CA LEU A 582 7.38 -2.11 16.14
C LEU A 582 7.72 -1.82 17.61
N LYS A 583 7.69 -2.82 18.50
CA LYS A 583 8.05 -2.66 19.93
C LYS A 583 9.51 -2.25 20.10
N ASN A 584 10.42 -2.79 19.29
CA ASN A 584 11.84 -2.39 19.30
C ASN A 584 12.03 -0.93 18.86
N LYS A 585 11.15 -0.40 17.98
CA LYS A 585 11.16 1.01 17.58
C LYS A 585 10.47 1.93 18.58
N PHE A 586 9.40 1.46 19.21
CA PHE A 586 8.57 2.21 20.16
C PHE A 586 8.55 1.50 21.52
N PRO A 587 9.67 1.46 22.27
CA PRO A 587 9.77 0.71 23.52
C PRO A 587 8.84 1.21 24.62
N GLN A 588 8.44 2.49 24.55
CA GLN A 588 7.46 3.13 25.45
C GLN A 588 6.02 3.16 24.87
N GLY A 589 5.80 2.53 23.71
CA GLY A 589 4.56 2.60 22.95
C GLY A 589 4.58 3.69 21.88
N MET A 590 3.68 3.59 20.90
CA MET A 590 3.53 4.57 19.82
C MET A 590 2.52 5.66 20.26
N PRO A 591 2.85 6.95 20.13
CA PRO A 591 1.97 8.03 20.56
C PRO A 591 0.76 8.20 19.64
N ALA A 592 -0.33 8.75 20.18
CA ALA A 592 -1.52 9.09 19.41
C ALA A 592 -1.30 10.36 18.56
N PHE A 593 -1.55 10.26 17.25
CA PHE A 593 -1.45 11.39 16.31
C PHE A 593 -2.80 11.99 15.92
N GLY A 594 -3.89 11.23 16.00
CA GLY A 594 -5.19 11.59 15.43
C GLY A 594 -5.31 11.26 13.94
N ALA A 595 -6.55 11.14 13.45
CA ALA A 595 -6.86 10.81 12.07
C ALA A 595 -6.59 11.98 11.11
N ASP A 596 -6.89 13.22 11.49
CA ASP A 596 -6.61 14.38 10.63
C ASP A 596 -5.12 14.50 10.29
N ALA A 597 -4.23 14.34 11.29
CA ALA A 597 -2.78 14.38 11.09
C ALA A 597 -2.30 13.23 10.20
N LEU A 598 -2.84 12.02 10.36
CA LEU A 598 -2.53 10.88 9.49
C LEU A 598 -2.96 11.14 8.04
N ARG A 599 -4.19 11.59 7.82
CA ARG A 599 -4.73 11.91 6.48
C ARG A 599 -3.91 12.99 5.80
N PHE A 600 -3.64 14.11 6.47
CA PHE A 600 -2.86 15.21 5.90
C PHE A 600 -1.42 14.78 5.58
N THR A 601 -0.81 13.94 6.43
CA THR A 601 0.50 13.34 6.15
C THR A 601 0.47 12.52 4.87
N LEU A 602 -0.50 11.61 4.72
CA LEU A 602 -0.62 10.73 3.55
C LEU A 602 -0.91 11.51 2.27
N ALA A 603 -1.78 12.53 2.33
CA ALA A 603 -2.05 13.43 1.21
C ALA A 603 -0.78 14.22 0.80
N SER A 604 -0.02 14.74 1.76
CA SER A 604 1.25 15.46 1.50
C SER A 604 2.35 14.61 0.86
N LEU A 605 2.16 13.29 0.78
CA LEU A 605 3.15 12.33 0.28
C LEU A 605 2.81 11.75 -1.10
N THR A 606 1.62 12.02 -1.67
CA THR A 606 1.19 11.39 -2.95
C THR A 606 2.10 11.71 -4.15
N GLN A 607 2.90 12.77 -4.05
CA GLN A 607 3.90 13.16 -5.05
C GLN A 607 5.08 12.16 -5.20
N GLN A 608 5.26 11.22 -4.26
CA GLN A 608 6.46 10.36 -4.17
C GLN A 608 6.48 9.19 -5.17
N GLY A 609 6.62 9.50 -6.46
CA GLY A 609 7.07 8.56 -7.50
C GLY A 609 6.28 7.25 -7.57
N ARG A 610 6.93 6.13 -7.22
CA ARG A 610 6.26 4.81 -7.08
C ARG A 610 6.02 4.38 -5.64
N ASP A 611 6.69 4.98 -4.67
CA ASP A 611 6.77 4.49 -3.29
C ASP A 611 6.82 5.62 -2.27
N ILE A 612 5.91 5.58 -1.30
CA ILE A 612 5.81 6.56 -0.20
C ILE A 612 6.54 6.02 1.02
N LYS A 613 7.52 6.76 1.57
CA LYS A 613 8.17 6.42 2.85
C LYS A 613 7.46 7.14 3.99
N LEU A 614 6.68 6.40 4.81
CA LEU A 614 6.04 6.98 5.99
C LEU A 614 7.05 7.16 7.13
N SER A 615 7.33 8.41 7.54
CA SER A 615 8.07 8.74 8.77
C SER A 615 7.15 9.21 9.88
N MET A 616 7.43 8.80 11.12
CA MET A 616 6.71 9.26 12.32
C MET A 616 7.02 10.72 12.67
N ASP A 617 8.21 11.23 12.35
CA ASP A 617 8.57 12.62 12.60
C ASP A 617 7.74 13.56 11.71
N ARG A 618 7.42 13.12 10.48
CA ARG A 618 6.52 13.83 9.58
C ARG A 618 5.06 13.80 10.08
N LEU A 619 4.60 12.69 10.68
CA LEU A 619 3.32 12.63 11.41
C LEU A 619 3.29 13.59 12.60
N ALA A 620 4.38 13.70 13.36
CA ALA A 620 4.50 14.65 14.47
C ALA A 620 4.41 16.11 13.98
N GLY A 621 5.07 16.44 12.86
CA GLY A 621 4.96 17.74 12.20
C GLY A 621 3.51 18.10 11.84
N TYR A 622 2.75 17.18 11.25
CA TYR A 622 1.35 17.46 10.92
C TYR A 622 0.39 17.39 12.13
N LYS A 623 0.74 16.72 13.23
CA LYS A 623 0.04 16.90 14.53
C LYS A 623 0.27 18.30 15.09
N ALA A 624 1.47 18.85 14.96
CA ALA A 624 1.76 20.24 15.32
C ALA A 624 1.00 21.23 14.41
N PHE A 625 0.83 20.91 13.12
CA PHE A 625 -0.01 21.68 12.20
C PHE A 625 -1.50 21.70 12.59
N CYS A 626 -2.06 20.56 13.01
CA CYS A 626 -3.42 20.52 13.55
C CYS A 626 -3.55 21.46 14.78
N ASN A 627 -2.56 21.46 15.68
CA ASN A 627 -2.53 22.40 16.80
C ASN A 627 -2.32 23.87 16.38
N LYS A 628 -1.58 24.16 15.30
CA LYS A 628 -1.45 25.50 14.71
C LYS A 628 -2.81 26.02 14.23
N LEU A 629 -3.57 25.21 13.48
CA LEU A 629 -4.94 25.52 13.03
C LEU A 629 -5.89 25.77 14.22
N TRP A 630 -5.84 24.91 15.24
CA TRP A 630 -6.62 25.06 16.47
C TRP A 630 -6.31 26.36 17.19
N ASN A 631 -5.02 26.68 17.38
CA ASN A 631 -4.58 27.88 18.09
C ASN A 631 -4.88 29.17 17.34
N ALA A 632 -4.74 29.19 16.01
CA ALA A 632 -5.15 30.33 15.17
C ALA A 632 -6.65 30.61 15.27
N SER A 633 -7.45 29.55 15.19
CA SER A 633 -8.91 29.64 15.30
C SER A 633 -9.35 30.04 16.72
N ARG A 634 -8.68 29.51 17.74
CA ARG A 634 -8.88 29.88 19.15
C ARG A 634 -8.55 31.34 19.41
N PHE A 635 -7.45 31.84 18.84
CA PHE A 635 -7.10 33.26 18.89
C PHE A 635 -8.20 34.12 18.27
N ALA A 636 -8.69 33.77 17.08
CA ALA A 636 -9.77 34.51 16.45
C ALA A 636 -11.03 34.52 17.32
N LEU A 637 -11.52 33.35 17.74
CA LEU A 637 -12.73 33.21 18.56
C LEU A 637 -12.66 34.00 19.88
N MET A 638 -11.53 33.98 20.58
CA MET A 638 -11.34 34.76 21.82
C MET A 638 -11.44 36.28 21.61
N ASN A 639 -11.21 36.79 20.39
CA ASN A 639 -11.26 38.22 20.10
C ASN A 639 -12.63 38.70 19.56
N MET A 640 -13.60 37.81 19.38
CA MET A 640 -14.91 38.15 18.83
C MET A 640 -15.81 38.85 19.86
N GLY A 641 -15.83 38.36 21.11
CA GLY A 641 -16.79 38.83 22.11
C GLY A 641 -18.23 38.55 21.65
N GLU A 642 -19.07 39.59 21.59
CA GLU A 642 -20.45 39.50 21.09
C GLU A 642 -20.56 39.65 19.56
N PHE A 643 -19.47 39.92 18.85
CA PHE A 643 -19.47 40.09 17.39
C PHE A 643 -20.05 38.87 16.66
N GLN A 644 -20.92 39.12 15.68
CA GLN A 644 -21.45 38.12 14.75
C GLN A 644 -21.24 38.61 13.32
N TYR A 645 -20.65 37.75 12.48
CA TYR A 645 -20.46 38.05 11.07
C TYR A 645 -21.79 37.92 10.32
N ASP A 646 -22.26 39.06 9.79
CA ASP A 646 -23.55 39.21 9.10
C ASP A 646 -23.56 38.67 7.65
N GLY A 647 -22.40 38.32 7.10
CA GLY A 647 -22.26 37.76 5.75
C GLY A 647 -22.04 38.78 4.63
N ARG A 648 -21.93 40.09 4.92
CA ARG A 648 -21.58 41.12 3.92
C ARG A 648 -20.22 40.83 3.26
N SER A 649 -20.08 41.16 1.97
CA SER A 649 -18.83 40.90 1.26
C SER A 649 -17.69 41.74 1.87
N PRO A 650 -16.49 41.20 2.13
CA PRO A 650 -15.40 41.97 2.74
C PRO A 650 -15.05 43.27 2.01
N LYS A 651 -15.27 43.35 0.69
CA LYS A 651 -15.09 44.57 -0.13
C LYS A 651 -16.00 45.75 0.25
N GLU A 652 -17.06 45.50 1.03
CA GLU A 652 -18.00 46.50 1.54
C GLU A 652 -17.53 47.11 2.88
N LEU A 653 -16.38 46.65 3.40
CA LEU A 653 -15.79 47.08 4.65
C LEU A 653 -14.59 48.03 4.42
N SER A 654 -14.19 48.76 5.46
CA SER A 654 -13.04 49.69 5.40
C SER A 654 -11.70 48.95 5.57
N LEU A 655 -11.38 48.08 4.62
CA LEU A 655 -10.23 47.16 4.67
C LEU A 655 -8.87 47.87 4.77
N THR A 656 -8.01 47.44 5.69
CA THR A 656 -6.59 47.86 5.75
C THR A 656 -5.77 47.22 4.61
N LEU A 657 -4.48 47.57 4.48
CA LEU A 657 -3.58 46.87 3.56
C LEU A 657 -3.49 45.37 3.94
N ALA A 658 -3.34 45.05 5.22
CA ALA A 658 -3.24 43.66 5.68
C ALA A 658 -4.51 42.84 5.37
N ASP A 659 -5.69 43.45 5.48
CA ASP A 659 -6.95 42.80 5.14
C ASP A 659 -7.08 42.55 3.63
N ARG A 660 -6.81 43.56 2.79
CA ARG A 660 -6.83 43.40 1.31
C ARG A 660 -5.82 42.36 0.85
N TRP A 661 -4.63 42.36 1.45
CA TRP A 661 -3.59 41.37 1.19
C TRP A 661 -4.07 39.95 1.48
N ILE A 662 -4.51 39.64 2.71
CA ILE A 662 -4.90 38.26 3.06
C ILE A 662 -6.11 37.78 2.26
N LEU A 663 -7.05 38.69 1.92
CA LEU A 663 -8.20 38.38 1.07
C LEU A 663 -7.77 38.01 -0.36
N SER A 664 -6.83 38.74 -0.96
CA SER A 664 -6.25 38.42 -2.28
C SER A 664 -5.50 37.08 -2.26
N ARG A 665 -4.64 36.89 -1.24
CA ARG A 665 -3.91 35.65 -1.01
C ARG A 665 -4.83 34.43 -0.89
N LEU A 666 -5.93 34.57 -0.16
CA LEU A 666 -6.95 33.53 -0.01
C LEU A 666 -7.59 33.13 -1.35
N GLN A 667 -7.79 34.06 -2.29
CA GLN A 667 -8.34 33.72 -3.60
C GLN A 667 -7.33 32.94 -4.45
N ARG A 668 -6.04 33.31 -4.39
CA ARG A 668 -4.98 32.54 -5.06
C ARG A 668 -4.85 31.14 -4.48
N ALA A 669 -4.82 31.01 -3.14
CA ALA A 669 -4.79 29.71 -2.46
C ALA A 669 -6.02 28.84 -2.76
N THR A 670 -7.21 29.45 -2.87
CA THR A 670 -8.46 28.78 -3.29
C THR A 670 -8.32 28.21 -4.70
N ARG A 671 -7.97 29.05 -5.68
CA ARG A 671 -7.74 28.68 -7.09
C ARG A 671 -6.71 27.56 -7.22
N ASP A 672 -5.57 27.70 -6.55
CA ASP A 672 -4.42 26.80 -6.71
C ASP A 672 -4.66 25.44 -6.04
N ALA A 673 -5.38 25.40 -4.91
CA ALA A 673 -5.84 24.15 -4.31
C ALA A 673 -6.92 23.45 -5.16
N GLN A 674 -7.86 24.21 -5.74
CA GLN A 674 -8.90 23.69 -6.64
C GLN A 674 -8.32 23.09 -7.92
N ALA A 675 -7.43 23.81 -8.62
CA ALA A 675 -6.74 23.31 -9.80
C ALA A 675 -5.91 22.05 -9.49
N SER A 676 -5.25 22.01 -8.33
CA SER A 676 -4.50 20.83 -7.87
C SER A 676 -5.40 19.62 -7.60
N LEU A 677 -6.62 19.81 -7.08
CA LEU A 677 -7.60 18.71 -6.93
C LEU A 677 -8.13 18.21 -8.29
N GLU A 678 -8.27 19.10 -9.28
CA GLU A 678 -8.67 18.73 -10.64
C GLU A 678 -7.59 17.91 -11.38
N THR A 679 -6.31 18.12 -11.09
CA THR A 679 -5.19 17.33 -11.64
C THR A 679 -4.80 16.12 -10.79
N TYR A 680 -5.54 15.81 -9.71
CA TYR A 680 -5.21 14.76 -8.72
C TYR A 680 -3.85 14.97 -8.00
N SER A 681 -3.41 16.23 -7.93
CA SER A 681 -2.20 16.73 -7.27
C SER A 681 -2.45 17.00 -5.77
N PHE A 682 -2.78 15.95 -5.02
CA PHE A 682 -3.20 16.06 -3.61
C PHE A 682 -2.10 16.61 -2.68
N ALA A 683 -0.83 16.35 -2.99
CA ALA A 683 0.30 16.85 -2.20
C ALA A 683 0.52 18.36 -2.42
N GLU A 684 0.33 18.82 -3.64
CA GLU A 684 0.38 20.23 -4.04
C GLU A 684 -0.79 21.01 -3.43
N ALA A 685 -2.01 20.46 -3.49
CA ALA A 685 -3.18 21.01 -2.79
C ALA A 685 -2.94 21.12 -1.27
N ALA A 686 -2.44 20.06 -0.63
CA ALA A 686 -2.11 20.07 0.79
C ALA A 686 -0.99 21.09 1.10
N SER A 687 0.02 21.22 0.24
CA SER A 687 1.11 22.20 0.39
C SER A 687 0.59 23.64 0.32
N THR A 688 -0.24 23.98 -0.68
CA THR A 688 -0.86 25.31 -0.82
C THR A 688 -1.67 25.68 0.42
N LEU A 689 -2.48 24.75 0.93
CA LEU A 689 -3.28 24.97 2.15
C LEU A 689 -2.43 25.05 3.42
N TYR A 690 -1.31 24.32 3.49
CA TYR A 690 -0.33 24.45 4.57
C TYR A 690 0.35 25.82 4.58
N GLN A 691 0.83 26.28 3.42
CA GLN A 691 1.52 27.57 3.30
C GLN A 691 0.58 28.74 3.57
N PHE A 692 -0.62 28.74 2.97
CA PHE A 692 -1.60 29.80 3.23
C PHE A 692 -2.00 29.86 4.72
N LEU A 693 -2.29 28.71 5.35
CA LEU A 693 -2.68 28.73 6.77
C LEU A 693 -1.51 29.12 7.68
N TRP A 694 -0.34 28.49 7.53
CA TRP A 694 0.78 28.70 8.44
C TRP A 694 1.52 30.01 8.14
N ALA A 695 2.11 30.12 6.95
CA ALA A 695 3.01 31.22 6.62
C ALA A 695 2.25 32.53 6.41
N GLU A 696 1.07 32.51 5.77
CA GLU A 696 0.37 33.74 5.39
C GLU A 696 -0.67 34.18 6.44
N LEU A 697 -1.61 33.31 6.82
CA LEU A 697 -2.67 33.65 7.78
C LEU A 697 -2.14 33.77 9.21
N CYS A 698 -1.33 32.81 9.69
CA CYS A 698 -0.86 32.83 11.08
C CYS A 698 0.34 33.75 11.30
N ASP A 699 1.40 33.62 10.50
CA ASP A 699 2.69 34.27 10.80
C ASP A 699 2.78 35.74 10.31
N TRP A 700 1.81 36.17 9.49
CA TRP A 700 1.58 37.57 9.10
C TRP A 700 0.21 38.10 9.53
N TYR A 701 -0.90 37.61 8.96
CA TYR A 701 -2.18 38.32 9.10
C TYR A 701 -2.70 38.37 10.54
N ILE A 702 -2.62 37.28 11.30
CA ILE A 702 -3.00 37.25 12.73
C ILE A 702 -2.13 38.21 13.57
N GLU A 703 -0.87 38.41 13.22
CA GLU A 703 0.00 39.39 13.90
C GLU A 703 -0.32 40.84 13.48
N LEU A 704 -0.62 41.07 12.21
CA LEU A 704 -1.08 42.37 11.65
C LEU A 704 -2.48 42.78 12.15
N ALA A 705 -3.32 41.81 12.51
CA ALA A 705 -4.67 42.03 13.05
C ALA A 705 -4.67 42.53 14.50
N LYS A 706 -3.65 42.17 15.31
CA LYS A 706 -3.62 42.50 16.75
C LYS A 706 -3.74 43.99 17.08
N PRO A 707 -3.06 44.93 16.38
CA PRO A 707 -3.24 46.37 16.64
C PRO A 707 -4.68 46.87 16.43
N ALA A 708 -5.41 46.32 15.46
CA ALA A 708 -6.82 46.66 15.25
C ALA A 708 -7.72 46.04 16.34
N LEU A 709 -7.54 44.73 16.61
CA LEU A 709 -8.31 44.00 17.62
C LEU A 709 -8.13 44.55 19.05
N TYR A 710 -6.93 45.01 19.39
CA TYR A 710 -6.57 45.52 20.72
C TYR A 710 -6.57 47.05 20.85
N GLY A 711 -6.79 47.79 19.75
CA GLY A 711 -6.94 49.26 19.78
C GLY A 711 -8.27 49.68 20.42
N ASP A 712 -8.71 50.91 20.20
CA ASP A 712 -10.00 51.41 20.73
C ASP A 712 -11.12 51.52 19.67
N ASP A 713 -10.77 51.74 18.40
CA ASP A 713 -11.73 51.89 17.29
C ASP A 713 -12.63 50.64 17.08
N PRO A 714 -13.96 50.74 17.30
CA PRO A 714 -14.88 49.62 17.08
C PRO A 714 -15.05 49.23 15.61
N ALA A 715 -14.98 50.19 14.67
CA ALA A 715 -15.20 49.93 13.25
C ALA A 715 -14.00 49.20 12.63
N ALA A 716 -12.78 49.54 13.04
CA ALA A 716 -11.59 48.79 12.69
C ALA A 716 -11.61 47.37 13.29
N LYS A 717 -11.96 47.22 14.58
CA LYS A 717 -12.11 45.91 15.23
C LYS A 717 -13.08 45.00 14.47
N ASP A 718 -14.28 45.49 14.19
CA ASP A 718 -15.33 44.70 13.56
C ASP A 718 -15.04 44.39 12.08
N THR A 719 -14.31 45.28 11.39
CA THR A 719 -13.76 44.98 10.05
C THR A 719 -12.76 43.82 10.11
N THR A 720 -11.74 43.89 10.97
CA THR A 720 -10.74 42.82 11.13
C THR A 720 -11.36 41.51 11.65
N ARG A 721 -12.37 41.57 12.52
CA ARG A 721 -13.16 40.40 12.95
C ARG A 721 -13.90 39.75 11.78
N ALA A 722 -14.59 40.54 10.95
CA ALA A 722 -15.28 40.04 9.77
C ALA A 722 -14.32 39.34 8.80
N VAL A 723 -13.15 39.94 8.54
CA VAL A 723 -12.12 39.36 7.66
C VAL A 723 -11.50 38.09 8.25
N LEU A 724 -11.25 38.03 9.57
CA LEU A 724 -10.82 36.80 10.25
C LEU A 724 -11.86 35.67 10.16
N VAL A 725 -13.15 35.96 10.40
CA VAL A 725 -14.23 34.96 10.28
C VAL A 725 -14.39 34.50 8.83
N TYR A 726 -14.32 35.41 7.86
CA TYR A 726 -14.36 35.08 6.43
C TYR A 726 -13.19 34.18 6.02
N ALA A 727 -11.96 34.56 6.36
CA ALA A 727 -10.77 33.79 6.03
C ALA A 727 -10.78 32.39 6.68
N LEU A 728 -11.24 32.29 7.93
CA LEU A 728 -11.40 31.01 8.62
C LEU A 728 -12.51 30.14 7.99
N ASP A 729 -13.70 30.68 7.70
CA ASP A 729 -14.77 29.93 7.01
C ASP A 729 -14.27 29.31 5.69
N ARG A 730 -13.57 30.10 4.87
CA ARG A 730 -13.06 29.61 3.58
C ARG A 730 -11.94 28.59 3.76
N VAL A 731 -10.90 28.86 4.56
CA VAL A 731 -9.78 27.91 4.70
C VAL A 731 -10.20 26.60 5.35
N LEU A 732 -11.12 26.64 6.33
CA LEU A 732 -11.66 25.42 6.95
C LEU A 732 -12.41 24.55 5.92
N ARG A 733 -13.17 25.15 5.00
CA ARG A 733 -13.85 24.41 3.92
C ARG A 733 -12.87 23.84 2.89
N LEU A 734 -11.85 24.60 2.49
CA LEU A 734 -10.78 24.11 1.61
C LEU A 734 -10.04 22.91 2.21
N MET A 735 -9.78 22.96 3.52
CA MET A 735 -9.08 21.91 4.25
C MET A 735 -9.97 20.72 4.65
N HIS A 736 -11.29 20.86 4.64
CA HIS A 736 -12.22 19.83 5.11
C HIS A 736 -12.10 18.47 4.40
N PRO A 737 -11.85 18.38 3.07
CA PRO A 737 -11.54 17.11 2.43
C PRO A 737 -10.32 16.38 3.04
N PHE A 738 -9.31 17.12 3.51
CA PHE A 738 -8.07 16.57 4.05
C PHE A 738 -8.17 16.26 5.54
N MET A 739 -8.64 17.22 6.34
CA MET A 739 -8.72 17.15 7.82
C MET A 739 -10.17 17.37 8.30
N PRO A 740 -11.07 16.40 8.11
CA PRO A 740 -12.50 16.62 8.26
C PRO A 740 -12.96 16.84 9.72
N PHE A 741 -12.25 16.35 10.73
CA PHE A 741 -12.74 16.40 12.11
C PHE A 741 -12.49 17.76 12.78
N ILE A 742 -11.24 18.24 12.75
CA ILE A 742 -10.84 19.53 13.30
C ILE A 742 -11.54 20.69 12.57
N THR A 743 -11.72 20.58 11.26
CA THR A 743 -12.39 21.61 10.45
C THR A 743 -13.88 21.74 10.79
N GLU A 744 -14.59 20.62 10.95
CA GLU A 744 -15.98 20.61 11.43
C GLU A 744 -16.09 21.14 12.87
N GLU A 745 -15.19 20.74 13.78
CA GLU A 745 -15.25 21.19 15.18
C GLU A 745 -15.05 22.70 15.33
N ILE A 746 -14.13 23.30 14.56
CA ILE A 746 -13.88 24.74 14.56
C ILE A 746 -15.02 25.49 13.83
N TRP A 747 -15.43 25.03 12.65
CA TRP A 747 -16.45 25.70 11.84
C TRP A 747 -17.81 25.80 12.55
N GLN A 748 -18.14 24.80 13.38
CA GLN A 748 -19.33 24.79 14.22
C GLN A 748 -19.30 25.81 15.38
N LYS A 749 -18.19 26.52 15.57
CA LYS A 749 -17.99 27.56 16.59
C LYS A 749 -17.72 28.96 16.02
N LEU A 750 -17.57 29.12 14.70
CA LEU A 750 -17.44 30.45 14.09
C LEU A 750 -18.71 31.29 14.35
N PRO A 751 -18.58 32.58 14.75
CA PRO A 751 -19.72 33.46 15.00
C PRO A 751 -20.25 34.02 13.69
N MET A 752 -20.99 33.19 12.96
CA MET A 752 -21.59 33.50 11.67
C MET A 752 -22.91 32.75 11.49
N SER A 753 -23.80 33.30 10.67
CA SER A 753 -24.95 32.54 10.18
C SER A 753 -24.45 31.41 9.27
N ARG A 754 -24.55 30.16 9.74
CA ARG A 754 -24.11 28.98 8.97
C ARG A 754 -25.15 28.63 7.89
N PRO A 755 -24.74 28.47 6.61
CA PRO A 755 -25.66 28.13 5.54
C PRO A 755 -26.18 26.67 5.61
N THR A 756 -25.51 25.81 6.39
CA THR A 756 -25.80 24.38 6.54
C THR A 756 -25.53 23.89 7.96
N GLU A 757 -26.08 22.73 8.32
CA GLU A 757 -25.85 22.10 9.64
C GLU A 757 -24.46 21.46 9.79
N SER A 758 -23.67 21.32 8.71
CA SER A 758 -22.34 20.71 8.71
C SER A 758 -21.50 21.27 7.56
N ILE A 759 -20.19 21.40 7.80
CA ILE A 759 -19.23 21.88 6.78
C ILE A 759 -19.12 20.91 5.60
N MET A 760 -19.33 19.60 5.82
CA MET A 760 -19.25 18.55 4.80
C MET A 760 -20.31 18.67 3.68
N ILE A 761 -21.38 19.42 3.95
CA ILE A 761 -22.45 19.73 3.00
C ILE A 761 -22.52 21.22 2.65
N ALA A 762 -21.59 22.03 3.19
CA ALA A 762 -21.45 23.43 2.80
C ALA A 762 -20.75 23.54 1.44
N SER A 763 -21.10 24.56 0.64
CA SER A 763 -20.45 24.78 -0.66
C SER A 763 -18.93 24.95 -0.50
N TYR A 764 -18.17 24.25 -1.35
CA TYR A 764 -16.73 24.46 -1.49
C TYR A 764 -16.45 25.91 -1.94
N PRO A 765 -15.38 26.57 -1.47
CA PRO A 765 -15.05 27.92 -1.92
C PRO A 765 -14.61 27.93 -3.38
N GLU A 766 -15.22 28.82 -4.16
CA GLU A 766 -14.73 29.27 -5.47
C GLU A 766 -14.01 30.63 -5.25
N PRO A 767 -13.00 31.00 -6.07
CA PRO A 767 -12.25 32.24 -5.89
C PRO A 767 -13.07 33.47 -6.31
N ASP A 768 -13.30 34.42 -5.39
CA ASP A 768 -13.95 35.70 -5.69
C ASP A 768 -12.92 36.66 -6.31
N LEU A 769 -12.95 36.76 -7.65
CA LEU A 769 -12.04 37.63 -8.40
C LEU A 769 -12.14 39.12 -8.02
N ALA A 770 -13.23 39.56 -7.36
CA ALA A 770 -13.35 40.93 -6.86
C ALA A 770 -12.60 41.18 -5.53
N LEU A 771 -11.99 40.14 -4.94
CA LEU A 771 -11.13 40.22 -3.76
C LEU A 771 -9.63 40.05 -4.10
N LEU A 772 -9.27 39.89 -5.38
CA LEU A 772 -7.87 39.95 -5.83
C LEU A 772 -7.38 41.41 -5.88
N ASP A 773 -6.31 41.71 -5.16
CA ASP A 773 -5.68 43.03 -5.11
C ASP A 773 -4.17 42.89 -5.30
N GLU A 774 -3.74 42.94 -6.56
CA GLU A 774 -2.31 42.86 -6.92
C GLU A 774 -1.53 44.12 -6.49
N SER A 775 -2.23 45.23 -6.19
CA SER A 775 -1.59 46.40 -5.56
C SER A 775 -1.29 46.10 -4.10
N ALA A 776 -2.25 45.56 -3.33
CA ALA A 776 -1.99 45.15 -1.94
C ALA A 776 -0.87 44.11 -1.83
N GLU A 777 -0.81 43.14 -2.74
CA GLU A 777 0.31 42.19 -2.79
C GLU A 777 1.64 42.88 -3.13
N SER A 778 1.66 43.79 -4.12
CA SER A 778 2.86 44.56 -4.49
C SER A 778 3.29 45.58 -3.42
N GLU A 779 2.37 46.10 -2.60
CA GLU A 779 2.67 47.02 -1.50
C GLU A 779 3.17 46.27 -0.26
N MET A 780 2.63 45.08 0.02
CA MET A 780 2.98 44.28 1.19
C MET A 780 4.30 43.50 1.02
N ALA A 781 4.65 43.09 -0.21
CA ALA A 781 5.87 42.33 -0.50
C ALA A 781 7.18 42.94 0.08
N PRO A 782 7.51 44.24 -0.13
CA PRO A 782 8.72 44.83 0.47
C PRO A 782 8.65 44.91 2.00
N VAL A 783 7.46 45.09 2.58
CA VAL A 783 7.24 45.15 4.03
C VAL A 783 7.52 43.78 4.68
N ILE A 784 7.04 42.70 4.05
CA ILE A 784 7.34 41.31 4.42
C ILE A 784 8.84 41.07 4.34
N ALA A 785 9.48 41.32 3.20
CA ALA A 785 10.91 41.09 3.01
C ALA A 785 11.79 41.86 4.01
N ALA A 786 11.41 43.09 4.37
CA ALA A 786 12.09 43.87 5.39
C ALA A 786 11.97 43.23 6.79
N ILE A 787 10.78 42.80 7.18
CA ILE A 787 10.57 42.14 8.48
C ILE A 787 11.24 40.76 8.53
N GLU A 788 11.25 40.01 7.43
CA GLU A 788 11.97 38.72 7.33
C GLU A 788 13.48 38.91 7.47
N GLY A 789 14.08 39.84 6.75
CA GLY A 789 15.50 40.14 6.90
C GLY A 789 15.88 40.62 8.31
N LEU A 790 15.02 41.43 8.96
CA LEU A 790 15.20 41.83 10.35
C LEU A 790 15.04 40.66 11.34
N ARG A 791 14.12 39.72 11.09
CA ARG A 791 13.97 38.48 11.86
C ARG A 791 15.19 37.55 11.66
N THR A 792 15.73 37.47 10.45
CA THR A 792 16.96 36.73 10.13
C THR A 792 18.16 37.31 10.87
N ILE A 793 18.40 38.62 10.79
CA ILE A 793 19.47 39.30 11.56
C ILE A 793 19.32 39.04 13.06
N ARG A 794 18.10 39.19 13.61
CA ARG A 794 17.83 38.92 15.02
C ARG A 794 18.18 37.47 15.41
N GLY A 795 17.90 36.51 14.54
CA GLY A 795 18.24 35.09 14.73
C GLY A 795 19.74 34.81 14.63
N GLU A 796 20.41 35.31 13.58
CA GLU A 796 21.85 35.15 13.36
C GLU A 796 22.65 35.76 14.52
N SER A 797 22.33 36.98 14.93
CA SER A 797 22.93 37.66 16.09
C SER A 797 22.38 37.22 17.45
N ASN A 798 21.55 36.16 17.50
CA ASN A 798 21.04 35.53 18.73
C ASN A 798 20.36 36.52 19.72
N LEU A 799 19.69 37.54 19.19
CA LEU A 799 19.09 38.63 19.98
C LEU A 799 17.69 38.25 20.47
N SER A 800 17.43 38.43 21.78
CA SER A 800 16.13 38.15 22.39
C SER A 800 14.97 38.83 21.64
N PRO A 801 13.82 38.15 21.41
CA PRO A 801 12.65 38.76 20.78
C PRO A 801 12.11 40.01 21.49
N ALA A 802 12.38 40.16 22.80
CA ALA A 802 12.00 41.33 23.58
C ALA A 802 12.88 42.56 23.30
N THR A 803 14.11 42.38 22.82
CA THR A 803 15.07 43.47 22.59
C THR A 803 14.59 44.36 21.44
N LYS A 804 14.43 45.66 21.70
CA LYS A 804 14.03 46.64 20.69
C LYS A 804 15.23 47.11 19.86
N LEU A 805 15.23 46.78 18.57
CA LEU A 805 16.34 47.08 17.66
C LEU A 805 16.18 48.44 16.99
N LYS A 806 17.30 49.07 16.62
CA LYS A 806 17.33 50.12 15.59
C LYS A 806 17.69 49.50 14.25
N ALA A 807 17.08 49.96 13.17
CA ALA A 807 17.36 49.47 11.81
C ALA A 807 17.54 50.60 10.80
N VAL A 808 18.48 50.46 9.89
CA VAL A 808 18.62 51.28 8.69
C VAL A 808 18.33 50.39 7.48
N VAL A 809 17.28 50.73 6.72
CA VAL A 809 16.82 49.97 5.56
C VAL A 809 17.10 50.80 4.32
N GLN A 810 17.96 50.29 3.44
CA GLN A 810 18.38 50.95 2.21
C GLN A 810 17.82 50.21 1.00
N SER A 811 17.36 50.95 -0.01
CA SER A 811 16.90 50.36 -1.27
C SER A 811 17.21 51.31 -2.43
N PRO A 812 17.72 50.81 -3.59
CA PRO A 812 17.91 51.64 -4.78
C PRO A 812 16.58 52.12 -5.38
N ASP A 813 15.50 51.35 -5.24
CA ASP A 813 14.18 51.69 -5.79
C ASP A 813 13.45 52.75 -4.94
N ALA A 814 12.96 53.80 -5.59
CA ALA A 814 12.18 54.85 -4.95
C ALA A 814 10.82 54.36 -4.43
N ARG A 815 10.14 53.47 -5.16
CA ARG A 815 8.82 52.97 -4.78
C ARG A 815 8.90 52.09 -3.54
N THR A 816 9.89 51.20 -3.47
CA THR A 816 10.20 50.38 -2.29
C THR A 816 10.46 51.24 -1.05
N ARG A 817 11.24 52.33 -1.17
CA ARG A 817 11.45 53.27 -0.06
C ARG A 817 10.15 53.94 0.40
N GLU A 818 9.34 54.44 -0.53
CA GLU A 818 8.07 55.08 -0.22
C GLU A 818 7.11 54.12 0.51
N LEU A 819 7.04 52.86 0.07
CA LEU A 819 6.18 51.84 0.66
C LEU A 819 6.64 51.42 2.07
N LEU A 820 7.94 51.26 2.28
CA LEU A 820 8.50 50.97 3.61
C LEU A 820 8.28 52.11 4.60
N GLU A 821 8.32 53.36 4.13
CA GLU A 821 8.03 54.55 4.94
C GLU A 821 6.53 54.68 5.25
N ARG A 822 5.67 54.52 4.23
CA ARG A 822 4.20 54.51 4.34
C ARG A 822 3.71 53.43 5.31
N TRP A 823 4.29 52.24 5.26
CA TRP A 823 3.91 51.08 6.07
C TRP A 823 4.85 50.83 7.25
N ARG A 824 5.62 51.85 7.68
CA ARG A 824 6.47 51.88 8.89
C ARG A 824 5.75 51.35 10.14
N GLY A 825 4.45 51.61 10.27
CA GLY A 825 3.60 51.13 11.36
C GLY A 825 3.49 49.60 11.47
N TYR A 826 3.75 48.85 10.40
CA TYR A 826 3.84 47.38 10.44
C TYR A 826 5.27 46.91 10.77
N LEU A 827 6.30 47.60 10.28
CA LEU A 827 7.72 47.26 10.55
C LEU A 827 8.04 47.30 12.05
N LEU A 828 7.68 48.40 12.72
CA LEU A 828 8.04 48.65 14.12
C LEU A 828 7.58 47.57 15.12
N PRO A 829 6.31 47.11 15.12
CA PRO A 829 5.89 46.01 16.00
C PRO A 829 6.44 44.65 15.55
N LEU A 830 6.32 44.29 14.27
CA LEU A 830 6.51 42.90 13.79
C LEU A 830 7.97 42.44 13.68
N ALA A 831 8.90 43.38 13.49
CA ALA A 831 10.34 43.14 13.60
C ALA A 831 10.89 43.47 15.00
N GLY A 832 10.05 43.99 15.91
CA GLY A 832 10.45 44.36 17.27
C GLY A 832 11.45 45.52 17.31
N LEU A 833 11.17 46.61 16.58
CA LEU A 833 12.04 47.78 16.52
C LEU A 833 11.65 48.85 17.56
N SER A 834 12.61 49.70 17.90
CA SER A 834 12.41 51.03 18.50
C SER A 834 12.48 52.14 17.45
N GLU A 835 13.30 51.97 16.42
CA GLU A 835 13.52 52.95 15.36
C GLU A 835 13.80 52.24 14.02
N VAL A 836 13.31 52.82 12.92
CA VAL A 836 13.70 52.44 11.56
C VAL A 836 14.02 53.71 10.77
N GLN A 837 15.04 53.66 9.92
CA GLN A 837 15.38 54.74 8.99
C GLN A 837 15.39 54.16 7.57
N VAL A 838 14.57 54.71 6.66
CA VAL A 838 14.46 54.23 5.28
C VAL A 838 15.17 55.22 4.35
N GLY A 839 16.07 54.73 3.48
CA GLY A 839 16.91 55.60 2.65
C GLY A 839 17.38 54.99 1.33
N PRO A 840 17.98 55.79 0.43
CA PRO A 840 18.73 55.28 -0.72
C PRO A 840 19.99 54.50 -0.24
N PRO A 841 20.66 53.76 -1.14
CA PRO A 841 21.95 53.15 -0.82
C PRO A 841 22.97 54.24 -0.43
N GLY A 842 23.71 54.02 0.65
CA GLY A 842 24.59 55.02 1.23
C GLY A 842 25.62 54.42 2.19
N ALA A 843 26.08 55.23 3.15
CA ALA A 843 27.02 54.76 4.17
C ALA A 843 26.39 53.63 4.99
N LYS A 844 27.16 52.55 5.21
CA LYS A 844 26.75 51.42 6.05
C LYS A 844 27.05 51.77 7.52
N PRO A 845 26.13 51.53 8.48
CA PRO A 845 26.42 51.81 9.89
C PRO A 845 27.58 50.94 10.39
N PRO A 846 28.54 51.49 11.16
CA PRO A 846 29.64 50.69 11.71
C PRO A 846 29.10 49.66 12.72
N GLN A 847 29.76 48.49 12.78
CA GLN A 847 29.40 47.38 13.67
C GLN A 847 27.92 46.96 13.55
N ALA A 848 27.41 46.84 12.32
CA ALA A 848 26.04 46.41 12.05
C ALA A 848 25.97 45.02 11.39
N ALA A 849 25.06 44.17 11.86
CA ALA A 849 24.66 43.00 11.09
C ALA A 849 23.89 43.45 9.84
N ALA A 850 24.21 42.83 8.71
CA ALA A 850 23.62 43.14 7.41
C ALA A 850 22.84 41.95 6.85
N PHE A 851 21.68 42.25 6.24
CA PHE A 851 20.93 41.33 5.39
C PHE A 851 20.74 41.99 4.02
N VAL A 852 20.95 41.23 2.94
CA VAL A 852 20.90 41.73 1.57
C VAL A 852 20.00 40.83 0.73
N ALA A 853 19.00 41.44 0.10
CA ALA A 853 18.07 40.83 -0.84
C ALA A 853 17.97 41.70 -2.11
N THR A 854 17.27 41.21 -3.13
CA THR A 854 17.08 41.93 -4.39
C THR A 854 16.43 43.30 -4.15
N ASN A 855 17.18 44.38 -4.44
CA ASN A 855 16.79 45.77 -4.20
C ASN A 855 16.50 46.14 -2.73
N LEU A 856 17.03 45.40 -1.74
CA LEU A 856 16.82 45.70 -0.32
C LEU A 856 18.04 45.32 0.52
N GLU A 857 18.65 46.30 1.18
CA GLU A 857 19.71 46.11 2.18
C GLU A 857 19.19 46.55 3.56
N ILE A 858 19.53 45.80 4.60
CA ILE A 858 19.05 46.03 5.97
C ILE A 858 20.24 45.96 6.91
N TYR A 859 20.41 46.99 7.74
CA TYR A 859 21.49 47.10 8.71
C TYR A 859 20.93 47.29 10.11
N VAL A 860 21.33 46.43 11.05
CA VAL A 860 21.03 46.57 12.49
C VAL A 860 22.34 46.85 13.22
N PRO A 861 22.59 48.09 13.69
CA PRO A 861 23.74 48.39 14.54
C PRO A 861 23.70 47.53 15.81
N LEU A 862 24.77 46.76 16.04
CA LEU A 862 24.87 45.82 17.17
C LEU A 862 25.54 46.43 18.40
N ALA A 863 26.25 47.55 18.23
CA ALA A 863 26.93 48.28 19.28
C ALA A 863 25.96 48.63 20.44
N GLY A 864 26.26 48.11 21.65
CA GLY A 864 25.43 48.30 22.84
C GLY A 864 24.21 47.37 22.96
N LEU A 865 23.95 46.50 21.98
CA LEU A 865 22.90 45.46 22.05
C LEU A 865 23.45 44.07 22.36
N ILE A 866 24.73 43.83 22.04
CA ILE A 866 25.51 42.65 22.43
C ILE A 866 26.94 43.06 22.75
N ASP A 867 27.57 42.27 23.62
CA ASP A 867 29.02 42.32 23.84
C ASP A 867 29.71 41.69 22.61
N LEU A 868 30.25 42.54 21.75
CA LEU A 868 30.93 42.14 20.51
C LEU A 868 32.25 41.43 20.77
N ASP A 869 32.81 41.49 21.97
CA ASP A 869 34.06 40.80 22.32
C ASP A 869 33.72 39.39 22.79
N ALA A 870 32.76 39.26 23.70
CA ALA A 870 32.23 37.97 24.15
C ALA A 870 31.58 37.18 23.01
N GLU A 871 30.81 37.80 22.11
CA GLU A 871 30.18 37.09 20.99
C GLU A 871 31.20 36.70 19.90
N ARG A 872 32.23 37.52 19.62
CA ARG A 872 33.36 37.10 18.76
C ARG A 872 34.07 35.88 19.34
N ASP A 873 34.33 35.87 20.64
CA ASP A 873 34.96 34.73 21.31
C ASP A 873 34.04 33.51 21.44
N ARG A 874 32.72 33.69 21.53
CA ARG A 874 31.75 32.61 21.43
C ARG A 874 31.71 32.02 20.02
N LEU A 875 31.62 32.85 18.98
CA LEU A 875 31.63 32.38 17.58
C LEU A 875 32.92 31.63 17.27
N ARG A 876 34.09 32.12 17.70
CA ARG A 876 35.37 31.40 17.62
C ARG A 876 35.31 30.02 18.31
N LYS A 877 34.72 29.93 19.50
CA LYS A 877 34.53 28.65 20.22
C LYS A 877 33.54 27.71 19.52
N GLU A 878 32.45 28.22 18.93
CA GLU A 878 31.50 27.41 18.16
C GLU A 878 32.07 26.95 16.80
N ILE A 879 32.89 27.77 16.14
CA ILE A 879 33.66 27.40 14.94
C ILE A 879 34.63 26.27 15.29
N ALA A 880 35.49 26.47 16.31
CA ALA A 880 36.48 25.47 16.74
C ALA A 880 35.82 24.14 17.16
N ARG A 881 34.66 24.19 17.85
CA ARG A 881 33.86 22.98 18.15
C ARG A 881 33.36 22.30 16.87
N SER A 882 32.82 23.06 15.92
CA SER A 882 32.28 22.52 14.67
C SER A 882 33.39 21.90 13.81
N GLU A 883 34.59 22.49 13.79
CA GLU A 883 35.79 21.92 13.18
C GLU A 883 36.24 20.64 13.90
N GLN A 884 36.28 20.63 15.24
CA GLN A 884 36.70 19.47 16.02
C GLN A 884 35.73 18.29 15.85
N GLU A 885 34.41 18.54 15.82
CA GLU A 885 33.41 17.51 15.50
C GLU A 885 33.53 17.02 14.05
N ALA A 886 33.66 17.93 13.08
CA ALA A 886 33.82 17.56 11.68
C ALA A 886 35.10 16.73 11.44
N ALA A 887 36.21 17.11 12.07
CA ALA A 887 37.47 16.37 12.03
C ALA A 887 37.38 15.02 12.75
N SER A 888 36.61 14.92 13.85
CA SER A 888 36.37 13.65 14.54
C SER A 888 35.60 12.65 13.66
N VAL A 889 34.58 13.12 12.92
CA VAL A 889 33.82 12.28 11.99
C VAL A 889 34.61 11.99 10.71
N LEU A 890 35.36 12.97 10.17
CA LEU A 890 36.26 12.75 9.03
C LEU A 890 37.29 11.64 9.31
N ARG A 891 37.95 11.64 10.47
CA ARG A 891 38.90 10.58 10.86
C ARG A 891 38.28 9.17 10.92
N LYS A 892 36.96 9.05 11.10
CA LYS A 892 36.26 7.76 10.96
C LYS A 892 36.07 7.40 9.49
N LEU A 893 35.63 8.34 8.67
CA LEU A 893 35.43 8.17 7.22
C LEU A 893 36.75 7.99 6.45
N GLU A 894 37.86 8.48 6.98
CA GLU A 894 39.22 8.29 6.46
C GLU A 894 39.82 6.93 6.84
N ASN A 895 39.25 6.23 7.83
CA ASN A 895 39.72 4.90 8.26
C ASN A 895 39.16 3.81 7.31
N PRO A 896 40.01 3.13 6.51
CA PRO A 896 39.53 2.13 5.55
C PRO A 896 38.80 0.96 6.20
N ASN A 897 39.20 0.58 7.43
CA ASN A 897 38.54 -0.49 8.17
C ASN A 897 37.15 -0.10 8.68
N PHE A 898 36.87 1.20 8.88
CA PHE A 898 35.52 1.66 9.21
C PHE A 898 34.65 1.65 7.95
N VAL A 899 35.09 2.28 6.86
CA VAL A 899 34.34 2.35 5.60
C VAL A 899 34.05 0.98 5.00
N ALA A 900 34.95 -0.01 5.16
CA ALA A 900 34.77 -1.36 4.64
C ALA A 900 33.96 -2.31 5.56
N LYS A 901 33.72 -1.95 6.83
CA LYS A 901 33.01 -2.83 7.80
C LYS A 901 31.73 -2.23 8.39
N ALA A 902 31.59 -0.90 8.39
CA ALA A 902 30.38 -0.23 8.84
C ALA A 902 29.24 -0.44 7.83
N PRO A 903 27.97 -0.50 8.28
CA PRO A 903 26.82 -0.51 7.37
C PRO A 903 26.82 0.73 6.45
N PRO A 904 26.46 0.60 5.15
CA PRO A 904 26.53 1.72 4.20
C PRO A 904 25.72 2.95 4.62
N ASP A 905 24.59 2.76 5.31
CA ASP A 905 23.76 3.82 5.85
C ASP A 905 24.42 4.59 7.00
N VAL A 906 25.32 3.96 7.76
CA VAL A 906 26.14 4.64 8.79
C VAL A 906 27.21 5.51 8.12
N VAL A 907 27.86 4.99 7.07
CA VAL A 907 28.89 5.74 6.30
C VAL A 907 28.27 6.96 5.61
N GLU A 908 27.11 6.81 4.96
CA GLU A 908 26.40 7.95 4.35
C GLU A 908 25.88 8.94 5.38
N LYS A 909 25.42 8.48 6.56
CA LYS A 909 24.98 9.36 7.65
C LYS A 909 26.13 10.20 8.22
N ASP A 910 27.30 9.60 8.44
CA ASP A 910 28.48 10.34 8.89
C ASP A 910 29.02 11.29 7.80
N ARG A 911 28.92 10.92 6.51
CA ARG A 911 29.21 11.84 5.38
C ARG A 911 28.28 13.06 5.36
N ALA A 912 26.97 12.84 5.50
CA ALA A 912 25.97 13.91 5.57
C ALA A 912 26.22 14.84 6.78
N ARG A 913 26.56 14.27 7.94
CA ARG A 913 26.91 15.03 9.15
C ARG A 913 28.16 15.90 8.95
N VAL A 914 29.18 15.43 8.21
CA VAL A 914 30.36 16.25 7.87
C VAL A 914 29.99 17.41 6.94
N ALA A 915 29.05 17.23 6.01
CA ALA A 915 28.55 18.31 5.17
C ALA A 915 27.78 19.37 6.00
N GLU A 916 26.86 18.93 6.86
CA GLU A 916 26.10 19.78 7.79
C GLU A 916 27.03 20.62 8.70
N LEU A 917 28.02 19.98 9.32
CA LEU A 917 28.99 20.66 10.18
C LEU A 917 29.86 21.68 9.43
N LYS A 918 30.23 21.39 8.17
CA LYS A 918 30.96 22.34 7.31
C LYS A 918 30.09 23.54 6.90
N GLU A 919 28.82 23.31 6.57
CA GLU A 919 27.87 24.39 6.25
C GLU A 919 27.60 25.29 7.47
N ARG A 920 27.41 24.69 8.65
CA ARG A 920 27.33 25.41 9.93
C ARG A 920 28.60 26.22 10.19
N LYS A 921 29.78 25.65 9.97
CA LYS A 921 31.05 26.35 10.17
C LYS A 921 31.15 27.59 9.28
N ALA A 922 30.86 27.45 7.97
CA ALA A 922 30.90 28.57 7.03
C ALA A 922 29.94 29.71 7.42
N LYS A 923 28.74 29.40 7.90
CA LYS A 923 27.77 30.39 8.42
C LYS A 923 28.29 31.12 9.67
N LEU A 924 28.99 30.43 10.57
CA LEU A 924 29.61 31.03 11.75
C LEU A 924 30.84 31.89 11.38
N GLU A 925 31.63 31.50 10.37
CA GLU A 925 32.76 32.27 9.86
C GLU A 925 32.32 33.57 9.18
N ASP A 926 31.28 33.54 8.34
CA ASP A 926 30.65 34.72 7.73
C ASP A 926 30.09 35.66 8.82
N HIS A 927 29.34 35.15 9.80
CA HIS A 927 28.86 35.97 10.92
C HIS A 927 30.02 36.60 11.73
N LEU A 928 31.11 35.85 11.98
CA LEU A 928 32.31 36.39 12.65
C LEU A 928 32.99 37.49 11.82
N GLN A 929 33.01 37.37 10.49
CA GLN A 929 33.56 38.38 9.59
C GLN A 929 32.68 39.65 9.56
N ARG A 930 31.35 39.52 9.59
CA ARG A 930 30.41 40.65 9.63
C ARG A 930 30.51 41.51 10.90
N ILE A 931 31.03 40.96 12.01
CA ILE A 931 31.20 41.67 13.29
C ILE A 931 32.66 42.01 13.62
N ALA A 932 33.58 41.91 12.65
CA ALA A 932 34.96 42.33 12.83
C ALA A 932 35.09 43.87 12.93
N PRO A 933 35.99 44.41 13.76
CA PRO A 933 36.30 45.85 13.75
C PRO A 933 37.07 46.23 12.49
N GLU A 934 36.84 47.44 11.97
CA GLU A 934 37.72 48.03 10.96
C GLU A 934 39.13 48.28 11.52
N PRO A 935 40.18 48.21 10.69
CA PRO A 935 41.56 48.40 11.15
C PRO A 935 41.79 49.84 11.60
N SER A 936 42.24 50.01 12.85
CA SER A 936 42.63 51.31 13.39
C SER A 936 43.84 51.87 12.63
N MET A 937 43.63 52.98 11.91
CA MET A 937 44.72 53.80 11.38
C MET A 937 45.60 54.27 12.55
N SER A 938 46.86 53.85 12.56
CA SER A 938 47.83 54.27 13.58
C SER A 938 48.25 55.72 13.34
N GLU A 939 48.01 56.59 14.31
CA GLU A 939 48.59 57.93 14.30
C GLU A 939 50.12 57.85 14.36
N ASN A 940 50.78 58.50 13.39
CA ASN A 940 52.19 58.87 13.47
C ASN A 940 52.33 60.27 12.89
N LEU A 941 52.53 61.25 13.77
CA LEU A 941 52.83 62.63 13.38
C LEU A 941 54.29 62.73 12.88
N PRO A 942 54.60 63.62 11.92
CA PRO A 942 55.90 63.68 11.30
C PRO A 942 56.95 64.39 12.16
N SER A 943 58.20 63.93 12.07
CA SER A 943 59.39 64.68 12.47
C SER A 943 60.11 65.22 11.23
N GLU A 944 60.32 66.54 11.15
CA GLU A 944 61.00 67.17 10.02
C GLU A 944 62.52 66.95 10.04
N SER A 945 63.11 66.55 8.91
CA SER A 945 64.44 67.03 8.47
C SER A 945 64.70 66.70 6.99
N SER A 946 64.92 67.74 6.17
CA SER A 946 65.74 67.80 4.92
C SER A 946 66.07 66.48 4.18
N THR A 947 65.80 66.33 2.88
CA THR A 947 66.53 67.01 1.79
C THR A 947 65.77 67.12 0.46
N SER A 948 66.32 67.92 -0.47
CA SER A 948 66.04 67.96 -1.93
C SER A 948 66.37 66.60 -2.62
N THR A 949 65.93 66.27 -3.84
CA THR A 949 65.75 67.08 -5.07
C THR A 949 64.59 66.60 -6.00
N GLU A 950 63.89 67.57 -6.58
CA GLU A 950 63.59 67.82 -8.03
C GLU A 950 63.38 66.68 -9.07
N GLU A 951 62.38 66.93 -9.95
CA GLU A 951 62.23 66.47 -11.36
C GLU A 951 61.98 64.96 -11.69
N SER A 952 61.30 64.57 -12.79
CA SER A 952 60.44 65.29 -13.76
C SER A 952 59.47 64.37 -14.56
N VAL A 953 58.36 64.98 -15.04
CA VAL A 953 57.56 64.82 -16.29
C VAL A 953 57.55 63.49 -17.11
N SER A 954 56.35 63.10 -17.60
CA SER A 954 56.03 61.95 -18.52
C SER A 954 56.29 62.29 -20.04
N PRO A 955 55.79 61.61 -21.14
CA PRO A 955 54.64 60.68 -21.33
C PRO A 955 54.82 59.53 -22.40
N SER A 956 53.69 59.00 -22.93
CA SER A 956 53.46 58.08 -24.09
C SER A 956 53.89 56.59 -23.95
N GLU A 957 53.11 55.53 -24.28
CA GLU A 957 52.05 55.19 -25.30
C GLU A 957 52.58 54.61 -26.64
N PRO A 958 51.79 53.82 -27.44
CA PRO A 958 50.69 52.85 -27.14
C PRO A 958 50.77 51.53 -27.98
N ALA A 959 49.83 50.56 -27.83
CA ALA A 959 49.41 49.56 -28.86
C ALA A 959 48.21 48.66 -28.43
N GLN A 960 47.55 47.95 -29.37
CA GLN A 960 46.28 47.21 -29.14
C GLN A 960 46.20 45.75 -29.68
N VAL A 961 45.69 44.84 -28.83
CA VAL A 961 44.67 43.76 -29.03
C VAL A 961 44.68 42.86 -30.31
N LYS A 962 44.84 41.51 -30.16
CA LYS A 962 43.90 40.43 -30.61
C LYS A 962 44.35 38.94 -30.42
N VAL A 963 43.66 38.21 -29.53
CA VAL A 963 42.97 36.88 -29.66
C VAL A 963 43.62 35.62 -30.33
N ALA A 964 43.66 34.50 -29.54
CA ALA A 964 43.61 33.05 -29.90
C ALA A 964 44.85 32.35 -30.56
N PRO A 965 44.97 31.00 -30.63
CA PRO A 965 44.02 29.90 -30.29
C PRO A 965 44.60 28.70 -29.46
N THR A 966 43.85 27.58 -29.38
CA THR A 966 44.13 26.33 -28.62
C THR A 966 44.51 25.11 -29.50
N LYS A 967 45.18 24.09 -28.93
CA LYS A 967 45.07 22.62 -29.25
C LYS A 967 46.02 21.77 -28.36
N ALA A 968 45.81 20.47 -28.09
CA ALA A 968 44.63 19.58 -27.99
C ALA A 968 45.07 18.12 -27.62
N GLU A 969 44.11 17.18 -27.56
CA GLU A 969 44.28 15.70 -27.60
C GLU A 969 44.72 15.01 -26.27
N LYS A 970 44.38 13.74 -25.97
CA LYS A 970 43.52 12.73 -26.65
C LYS A 970 42.98 11.64 -25.71
N GLY A 971 41.79 11.09 -26.03
CA GLY A 971 41.37 9.72 -25.66
C GLY A 971 40.60 9.54 -24.34
N GLY A 972 39.78 8.48 -24.27
CA GLY A 972 39.07 8.03 -23.07
C GLY A 972 38.43 6.66 -23.28
N VAL A 973 38.44 5.79 -22.25
CA VAL A 973 37.96 4.40 -22.30
C VAL A 973 37.33 4.00 -20.95
N ASP A 974 36.12 3.44 -21.05
CA ASP A 974 35.51 2.34 -20.28
C ASP A 974 36.08 1.94 -18.89
N LEU A 975 35.22 1.98 -17.85
CA LEU A 975 35.49 1.45 -16.50
C LEU A 975 35.14 -0.05 -16.35
N GLY A 976 34.83 -0.75 -17.45
CA GLY A 976 34.38 -2.14 -17.47
C GLY A 976 35.45 -3.23 -17.25
N GLN A 977 36.68 -2.91 -16.81
CA GLN A 977 37.74 -3.95 -16.72
C GLN A 977 38.83 -3.83 -15.62
N GLU A 978 38.57 -3.24 -14.46
CA GLU A 978 39.39 -3.47 -13.24
C GLU A 978 38.76 -4.50 -12.27
N LEU A 979 38.09 -5.51 -12.84
CA LEU A 979 37.42 -6.59 -12.10
C LEU A 979 37.74 -7.98 -12.67
N LYS A 980 39.04 -8.36 -12.66
CA LYS A 980 39.55 -9.75 -12.65
C LYS A 980 41.08 -9.79 -12.54
N GLY A 981 41.59 -10.56 -11.57
CA GLY A 981 43.00 -10.55 -11.16
C GLY A 981 43.14 -9.79 -9.84
N GLU A 982 43.47 -10.40 -8.70
CA GLU A 982 43.87 -11.80 -8.46
C GLU A 982 43.09 -12.41 -7.29
N LEU A 983 42.64 -13.65 -7.47
CA LEU A 983 42.34 -14.58 -6.37
C LEU A 983 43.39 -15.69 -6.46
N GLY A 984 44.28 -15.74 -5.47
CA GLY A 984 45.34 -16.74 -5.34
C GLY A 984 45.45 -17.19 -3.89
N ASP A 985 45.63 -18.49 -3.67
CA ASP A 985 45.45 -19.14 -2.37
C ASP A 985 46.42 -18.67 -1.28
N ALA A 986 45.88 -18.31 -0.11
CA ALA A 986 46.44 -18.71 1.19
C ALA A 986 45.42 -18.53 2.32
N ALA A 987 44.94 -19.63 2.91
CA ALA A 987 44.25 -19.56 4.20
C ALA A 987 45.27 -19.44 5.35
N ARG A 988 45.14 -18.40 6.17
CA ARG A 988 45.68 -18.37 7.55
C ARG A 988 44.65 -17.75 8.47
N VAL A 989 44.05 -18.58 9.31
CA VAL A 989 43.36 -18.15 10.53
C VAL A 989 44.44 -17.70 11.51
N PRO A 990 44.38 -16.48 12.08
CA PRO A 990 45.21 -16.12 13.23
C PRO A 990 44.81 -17.00 14.41
N GLU A 991 45.80 -17.61 15.08
CA GLU A 991 45.54 -18.49 16.23
C GLU A 991 44.81 -17.72 17.34
N GLU A 992 43.75 -18.32 17.90
CA GLU A 992 43.03 -17.75 19.04
C GLU A 992 43.94 -17.74 20.28
N ASP A 993 43.86 -16.68 21.08
CA ASP A 993 44.69 -16.52 22.28
C ASP A 993 44.43 -17.69 23.27
N PRO A 994 45.46 -18.48 23.65
CA PRO A 994 45.31 -19.57 24.60
C PRO A 994 44.69 -19.16 25.94
N GLN A 995 44.82 -17.90 26.37
CA GLN A 995 44.16 -17.38 27.57
C GLN A 995 42.64 -17.29 27.40
N VAL A 996 42.16 -16.88 26.22
CA VAL A 996 40.72 -16.79 25.91
C VAL A 996 40.11 -18.19 25.83
N HIS A 997 40.79 -19.15 25.19
CA HIS A 997 40.30 -20.53 25.13
C HIS A 997 40.30 -21.21 26.52
N ALA A 998 41.29 -20.91 27.38
CA ALA A 998 41.32 -21.40 28.77
C ALA A 998 40.22 -20.78 29.66
N ALA A 999 39.85 -19.52 29.42
CA ALA A 999 38.71 -18.88 30.10
C ALA A 999 37.37 -19.54 29.68
N LEU A 1000 37.19 -19.81 28.39
CA LEU A 1000 35.99 -20.46 27.85
C LEU A 1000 35.83 -21.93 28.29
N GLU A 1001 36.93 -22.66 28.53
CA GLU A 1001 36.86 -24.01 29.11
C GLU A 1001 36.43 -23.99 30.59
N LYS A 1002 36.96 -23.07 31.41
CA LYS A 1002 36.48 -22.88 32.80
C LYS A 1002 34.98 -22.60 32.88
N LEU A 1003 34.45 -21.80 31.94
CA LEU A 1003 33.02 -21.52 31.82
C LEU A 1003 32.16 -22.75 31.47
N ARG A 1004 32.74 -23.78 30.84
CA ARG A 1004 32.03 -25.04 30.55
C ARG A 1004 31.97 -25.98 31.74
N GLU A 1005 33.03 -26.06 32.54
CA GLU A 1005 33.07 -26.92 33.73
C GLU A 1005 32.40 -26.29 34.96
N GLY A 1006 32.38 -24.96 35.07
CA GLY A 1006 31.93 -24.21 36.25
C GLY A 1006 30.41 -24.08 36.47
N THR A 1007 29.55 -24.76 35.71
CA THR A 1007 28.08 -24.57 35.78
C THR A 1007 27.41 -25.26 36.99
N LYS A 1008 27.71 -24.79 38.21
CA LYS A 1008 26.98 -25.18 39.43
C LYS A 1008 26.97 -24.19 40.60
N GLU A 1009 27.90 -23.24 40.64
CA GLU A 1009 27.92 -22.15 41.63
C GLU A 1009 27.99 -20.80 40.89
N GLY A 1010 27.56 -19.71 41.54
CA GLY A 1010 27.42 -18.42 40.89
C GLY A 1010 28.76 -17.76 40.58
N LEU A 1011 28.87 -17.14 39.39
CA LEU A 1011 30.02 -16.30 39.03
C LEU A 1011 30.14 -15.12 39.99
N SER A 1012 31.37 -14.76 40.37
CA SER A 1012 31.60 -13.59 41.21
C SER A 1012 31.44 -12.28 40.42
N PRO A 1013 31.32 -11.11 41.10
CA PRO A 1013 31.28 -9.83 40.42
C PRO A 1013 32.53 -9.57 39.57
N THR A 1014 33.69 -10.08 40.01
CA THR A 1014 34.95 -10.00 39.25
C THR A 1014 34.92 -10.89 38.01
N ASP A 1015 34.38 -12.12 38.11
CA ASP A 1015 34.24 -13.00 36.94
C ASP A 1015 33.29 -12.38 35.90
N HIS A 1016 32.19 -11.75 36.34
CA HIS A 1016 31.29 -11.00 35.46
C HIS A 1016 31.96 -9.77 34.83
N HIS A 1017 32.86 -9.08 35.55
CA HIS A 1017 33.64 -7.97 35.00
C HIS A 1017 34.59 -8.47 33.90
N ASP A 1018 35.37 -9.50 34.18
CA ASP A 1018 36.39 -10.00 33.26
C ASP A 1018 35.78 -10.72 32.05
N LEU A 1019 34.59 -11.32 32.22
CA LEU A 1019 33.75 -11.79 31.12
C LEU A 1019 33.24 -10.61 30.25
N GLY A 1020 32.92 -9.48 30.87
CA GLY A 1020 32.64 -8.22 30.18
C GLY A 1020 33.84 -7.71 29.36
N VAL A 1021 35.05 -7.76 29.91
CA VAL A 1021 36.29 -7.40 29.21
C VAL A 1021 36.54 -8.33 28.01
N ALA A 1022 36.35 -9.65 28.19
CA ALA A 1022 36.49 -10.64 27.12
C ALA A 1022 35.46 -10.42 25.99
N TYR A 1023 34.18 -10.17 26.32
CA TYR A 1023 33.19 -9.84 25.29
C TYR A 1023 33.48 -8.51 24.60
N MET A 1024 34.04 -7.51 25.29
CA MET A 1024 34.50 -6.26 24.65
C MET A 1024 35.65 -6.48 23.66
N SER A 1025 36.66 -7.29 24.01
CA SER A 1025 37.78 -7.56 23.10
C SER A 1025 37.36 -8.40 21.88
N MET A 1026 36.32 -9.24 22.03
CA MET A 1026 35.66 -9.95 20.93
C MET A 1026 34.64 -9.09 20.15
N GLY A 1027 34.40 -7.84 20.55
CA GLY A 1027 33.46 -6.92 19.89
C GLY A 1027 31.97 -7.18 20.16
N LEU A 1028 31.63 -8.06 21.11
CA LEU A 1028 30.27 -8.39 21.53
C LEU A 1028 29.76 -7.41 22.59
N VAL A 1029 29.61 -6.14 22.19
CA VAL A 1029 29.39 -5.00 23.10
C VAL A 1029 28.14 -5.16 23.98
N ASP A 1030 27.01 -5.61 23.43
CA ASP A 1030 25.76 -5.75 24.20
C ASP A 1030 25.83 -6.88 25.24
N ASP A 1031 26.59 -7.95 24.94
CA ASP A 1031 26.87 -9.02 25.88
C ASP A 1031 27.84 -8.55 26.97
N ALA A 1032 28.89 -7.83 26.59
CA ALA A 1032 29.83 -7.24 27.53
C ALA A 1032 29.18 -6.29 28.53
N MET A 1033 28.37 -5.34 28.04
CA MET A 1033 27.68 -4.35 28.87
C MET A 1033 26.68 -4.99 29.85
N ARG A 1034 26.10 -6.14 29.49
CA ARG A 1034 25.23 -6.92 30.37
C ARG A 1034 26.01 -7.60 31.49
N GLU A 1035 27.18 -8.16 31.22
CA GLU A 1035 28.01 -8.79 32.27
C GLU A 1035 28.68 -7.73 33.16
N PHE A 1036 29.15 -6.60 32.61
CA PHE A 1036 29.56 -5.42 33.40
C PHE A 1036 28.43 -4.85 34.28
N GLY A 1037 27.17 -5.02 33.88
CA GLY A 1037 26.01 -4.69 34.72
C GLY A 1037 25.97 -5.55 35.99
N LYS A 1038 25.98 -6.88 35.82
CA LYS A 1038 25.97 -7.83 36.95
C LYS A 1038 27.19 -7.67 37.87
N ALA A 1039 28.35 -7.34 37.29
CA ALA A 1039 29.57 -7.03 38.03
C ALA A 1039 29.42 -5.85 39.01
N LYS A 1040 28.48 -4.92 38.76
CA LYS A 1040 28.18 -3.81 39.68
C LYS A 1040 27.11 -4.14 40.73
N GLU A 1041 26.25 -5.13 40.47
CA GLU A 1041 25.11 -5.44 41.36
C GLU A 1041 25.49 -6.30 42.57
N GLY A 1042 26.63 -7.00 42.53
CA GLY A 1042 27.14 -7.82 43.65
C GLY A 1042 28.04 -7.08 44.66
N GLY A 1043 28.02 -5.75 44.69
CA GLY A 1043 28.94 -4.91 45.48
C GLY A 1043 28.40 -4.39 46.81
N ASP A 1044 28.82 -5.05 47.90
CA ASP A 1044 28.75 -4.63 49.32
C ASP A 1044 27.37 -4.56 50.02
N VAL A 1045 27.32 -5.14 51.23
CA VAL A 1045 26.20 -5.07 52.19
C VAL A 1045 26.82 -4.97 53.58
N ARG A 1046 26.56 -3.87 54.31
CA ARG A 1046 27.05 -3.70 55.68
C ARG A 1046 25.99 -3.19 56.66
N GLU A 1047 25.82 -4.02 57.69
CA GLU A 1047 25.46 -3.70 59.07
C GLU A 1047 24.05 -3.18 59.42
N ALA A 1048 23.44 -3.92 60.35
CA ALA A 1048 22.37 -3.55 61.28
C ALA A 1048 22.71 -4.25 62.62
N PRO A 1049 22.28 -3.76 63.81
CA PRO A 1049 20.95 -4.15 64.32
C PRO A 1049 20.25 -3.23 65.38
N ALA A 1050 18.93 -3.40 65.53
CA ALA A 1050 18.11 -3.19 66.76
C ALA A 1050 18.06 -1.76 67.40
N GLU A 1051 17.19 -1.39 68.38
CA GLU A 1051 16.18 -2.10 69.19
C GLU A 1051 15.11 -1.12 69.81
N ILE A 1052 14.02 -1.64 70.42
CA ILE A 1052 13.06 -1.04 71.41
C ILE A 1052 12.19 0.19 71.04
N ALA A 1053 10.84 0.06 71.09
CA ALA A 1053 9.90 0.82 71.97
C ALA A 1053 8.38 0.71 71.62
N GLU A 1054 7.56 0.32 72.60
CA GLU A 1054 6.08 0.56 72.73
C GLU A 1054 5.85 1.43 74.02
N PRO A 1055 4.64 1.90 74.46
CA PRO A 1055 3.26 1.52 74.09
C PRO A 1055 2.13 2.62 74.08
N ALA A 1056 0.88 2.15 73.85
CA ALA A 1056 -0.39 2.54 74.53
C ALA A 1056 -1.29 3.76 74.13
N ARG A 1057 -2.46 3.39 73.55
CA ARG A 1057 -3.87 3.68 74.00
C ARG A 1057 -4.62 5.01 73.70
N SER A 1058 -5.96 4.84 73.73
CA SER A 1058 -7.09 5.82 73.82
C SER A 1058 -7.59 6.45 72.50
N GLU A 1059 -8.89 6.72 72.27
CA GLU A 1059 -10.15 6.22 72.89
C GLU A 1059 -11.37 6.40 71.94
N ARG A 1060 -12.57 5.96 72.35
CA ARG A 1060 -13.87 6.22 71.66
C ARG A 1060 -14.92 6.71 72.66
N PRO A 1061 -15.60 7.85 72.42
CA PRO A 1061 -17.05 7.82 72.22
C PRO A 1061 -17.58 8.93 71.26
N ALA A 1062 -18.89 9.25 71.18
CA ALA A 1062 -20.02 8.49 70.65
C ALA A 1062 -21.35 9.29 70.77
N LYS A 1063 -22.34 9.03 69.89
CA LYS A 1063 -23.80 9.37 69.99
C LYS A 1063 -24.29 10.84 69.86
N LYS A 1064 -25.16 11.08 68.86
CA LYS A 1064 -26.62 11.44 68.96
C LYS A 1064 -27.14 11.67 67.51
N LYS A 1065 -28.09 10.92 66.91
CA LYS A 1065 -29.53 10.64 67.16
C LYS A 1065 -30.47 11.87 67.07
N ALA A 1066 -31.21 12.00 65.95
CA ALA A 1066 -32.53 12.64 65.85
C ALA A 1066 -33.35 12.19 64.59
N LYS A 1067 -34.67 12.04 64.77
CA LYS A 1067 -35.86 11.89 63.87
C LYS A 1067 -37.09 12.26 64.76
N PRO A 1068 -38.34 12.61 64.33
CA PRO A 1068 -39.12 12.32 63.09
C PRO A 1068 -38.89 13.39 61.99
N SER A 1069 -39.76 13.75 61.02
CA SER A 1069 -41.16 13.43 60.59
C SER A 1069 -41.23 13.31 59.04
N VAL A 1070 -42.34 13.06 58.29
CA VAL A 1070 -43.82 12.99 58.46
C VAL A 1070 -44.61 14.33 58.40
N GLU A 1071 -45.73 14.30 57.66
CA GLU A 1071 -46.70 15.38 57.33
C GLU A 1071 -46.20 16.45 56.31
N ALA A 1072 -46.98 16.89 55.31
CA ALA A 1072 -48.26 16.37 54.77
C ALA A 1072 -48.46 16.74 53.28
N GLU A 1073 -49.35 16.02 52.59
CA GLU A 1073 -50.04 16.51 51.37
C GLU A 1073 -51.17 17.46 51.80
N PRO A 1074 -51.58 18.47 51.00
CA PRO A 1074 -52.80 18.26 50.21
C PRO A 1074 -52.93 19.05 48.89
N ALA A 1075 -54.03 18.74 48.18
CA ALA A 1075 -54.82 19.63 47.33
C ALA A 1075 -54.28 20.09 45.96
N ALA A 1076 -54.63 19.29 44.93
CA ALA A 1076 -55.34 19.86 43.78
C ALA A 1076 -56.76 20.28 44.24
N PRO A 1077 -57.39 21.34 43.69
CA PRO A 1077 -57.91 21.38 42.30
C PRO A 1077 -57.47 22.69 41.58
N VAL A 1078 -57.90 23.10 40.37
CA VAL A 1078 -59.23 23.12 39.74
C VAL A 1078 -59.15 23.09 38.20
N THR A 1079 -60.04 22.26 37.64
CA THR A 1079 -60.57 22.21 36.25
C THR A 1079 -60.37 23.47 35.38
N LYS A 1080 -60.06 23.37 34.07
CA LYS A 1080 -61.05 23.10 33.01
C LYS A 1080 -60.44 22.89 31.61
N ALA A 1081 -60.96 21.89 30.90
CA ALA A 1081 -61.18 21.93 29.44
C ALA A 1081 -62.52 22.68 29.17
N PRO A 1082 -62.97 23.00 27.92
CA PRO A 1082 -62.62 22.34 26.66
C PRO A 1082 -62.68 23.24 25.38
N ALA A 1083 -62.83 22.55 24.24
CA ALA A 1083 -63.31 23.02 22.91
C ALA A 1083 -62.31 23.84 22.07
N LYS A 1084 -62.08 23.55 20.78
CA LYS A 1084 -62.89 23.07 19.63
C LYS A 1084 -63.71 24.15 18.91
N LYS A 1085 -63.50 24.19 17.59
CA LYS A 1085 -64.27 24.90 16.54
C LYS A 1085 -64.16 26.42 16.58
N ALA A 1086 -64.39 27.15 15.49
CA ALA A 1086 -64.24 26.91 14.04
C ALA A 1086 -64.74 28.17 13.31
N SER A 1087 -64.44 28.29 12.01
CA SER A 1087 -65.27 29.02 11.01
C SER A 1087 -65.25 30.55 11.11
N THR A 1088 -65.46 31.36 10.06
CA THR A 1088 -65.48 31.20 8.57
C THR A 1088 -65.55 32.63 7.96
N VAL A 1089 -65.72 32.78 6.62
CA VAL A 1089 -66.24 33.99 5.92
C VAL A 1089 -65.22 35.14 5.81
N LYS A 1090 -64.94 35.78 4.65
CA LYS A 1090 -65.29 35.65 3.21
C LYS A 1090 -64.21 36.42 2.40
N SER A 1091 -64.15 36.54 1.07
CA SER A 1091 -65.00 36.16 -0.08
C SER A 1091 -64.21 36.22 -1.40
N GLU A 1092 -64.60 35.40 -2.39
CA GLU A 1092 -64.73 35.68 -3.85
C GLU A 1092 -63.58 36.37 -4.63
N ALA A 1093 -63.25 36.05 -5.90
CA ALA A 1093 -63.51 34.95 -6.83
C ALA A 1093 -62.46 35.09 -8.00
N ALA A 1094 -62.38 34.40 -9.14
CA ALA A 1094 -63.12 33.34 -9.85
C ALA A 1094 -62.13 32.71 -10.89
N ALA A 1095 -62.41 31.82 -11.87
CA ALA A 1095 -63.54 30.97 -12.26
C ALA A 1095 -63.06 29.90 -13.30
N THR A 1096 -63.68 28.70 -13.32
CA THR A 1096 -63.71 27.71 -14.45
C THR A 1096 -62.39 27.03 -14.92
N LYS A 1097 -62.35 25.76 -15.38
CA LYS A 1097 -63.38 24.68 -15.54
C LYS A 1097 -62.71 23.28 -15.64
N THR A 1098 -63.45 22.22 -15.23
CA THR A 1098 -63.37 20.77 -15.63
C THR A 1098 -62.01 20.11 -16.00
N ALA A 1099 -61.49 19.05 -15.39
CA ALA A 1099 -62.03 17.76 -14.86
C ALA A 1099 -62.42 16.68 -15.90
N ALA A 1100 -61.64 15.59 -16.01
CA ALA A 1100 -62.10 14.22 -16.35
C ALA A 1100 -60.98 13.13 -16.24
N SER A 1101 -61.41 11.88 -16.03
CA SER A 1101 -60.70 10.61 -15.80
C SER A 1101 -59.76 10.04 -16.89
N LYS A 1102 -58.79 9.18 -16.49
CA LYS A 1102 -58.11 8.18 -17.35
C LYS A 1102 -59.12 7.20 -18.00
N PRO A 1103 -58.78 6.57 -19.16
CA PRO A 1103 -58.47 5.12 -19.12
C PRO A 1103 -57.33 4.66 -20.08
N VAL A 1104 -57.10 3.35 -20.12
CA VAL A 1104 -56.01 2.62 -20.83
C VAL A 1104 -56.50 1.96 -22.14
N ALA A 1105 -55.66 1.90 -23.20
CA ALA A 1105 -55.49 0.71 -24.08
C ALA A 1105 -54.52 0.91 -25.29
N ALA A 1106 -54.04 -0.25 -25.80
CA ALA A 1106 -53.78 -0.59 -27.22
C ALA A 1106 -52.39 -0.40 -27.86
N GLU A 1107 -51.65 -1.52 -27.92
CA GLU A 1107 -50.80 -1.96 -29.05
C GLU A 1107 -51.65 -2.43 -30.28
N PRO A 1108 -51.05 -2.80 -31.44
CA PRO A 1108 -49.67 -2.59 -31.90
C PRO A 1108 -49.67 -1.66 -33.14
N PRO A 1109 -49.54 -2.01 -34.46
CA PRO A 1109 -49.12 -3.24 -35.18
C PRO A 1109 -47.71 -3.13 -35.83
N ALA A 1110 -47.26 -4.17 -36.54
CA ALA A 1110 -46.02 -4.17 -37.34
C ALA A 1110 -46.21 -4.79 -38.74
N LYS A 1111 -45.47 -4.33 -39.77
CA LYS A 1111 -44.87 -5.16 -40.86
C LYS A 1111 -44.14 -4.39 -41.98
N ALA A 1112 -42.89 -4.80 -42.23
CA ALA A 1112 -42.21 -5.06 -43.50
C ALA A 1112 -42.41 -4.17 -44.77
N LYS A 1113 -41.27 -3.81 -45.41
CA LYS A 1113 -41.03 -4.08 -46.85
C LYS A 1113 -39.55 -3.96 -47.26
N ALA A 1114 -39.16 -4.81 -48.20
CA ALA A 1114 -37.98 -4.70 -49.08
C ALA A 1114 -38.51 -4.45 -50.54
N PRO A 1115 -37.75 -4.48 -51.66
CA PRO A 1115 -36.31 -4.79 -51.83
C PRO A 1115 -35.51 -4.01 -52.94
N ALA A 1116 -34.18 -4.16 -52.93
CA ALA A 1116 -33.27 -4.42 -54.07
C ALA A 1116 -32.99 -3.43 -55.27
N LYS A 1117 -31.70 -3.47 -55.69
CA LYS A 1117 -31.09 -3.44 -57.07
C LYS A 1117 -30.49 -2.15 -57.71
N LYS A 1118 -29.20 -2.31 -58.07
CA LYS A 1118 -28.47 -1.98 -59.34
C LYS A 1118 -27.84 -0.58 -59.61
N GLY A 1119 -26.61 -0.62 -60.16
CA GLY A 1119 -25.93 0.43 -60.96
C GLY A 1119 -24.68 1.04 -60.30
N ALA A 1120 -23.40 0.94 -60.73
CA ALA A 1120 -22.62 0.27 -61.81
C ALA A 1120 -21.88 1.22 -62.80
N LYS A 1121 -20.65 0.82 -63.23
CA LYS A 1121 -19.61 1.53 -64.05
C LYS A 1121 -18.65 2.45 -63.26
N ALA A 1122 -17.35 2.59 -63.57
CA ALA A 1122 -16.36 1.83 -64.39
C ALA A 1122 -14.93 2.38 -64.15
N GLY A 1123 -13.79 1.71 -64.45
CA GLY A 1123 -13.63 0.31 -64.91
C GLY A 1123 -12.27 -0.17 -65.50
N GLY A 1124 -11.12 0.52 -65.37
CA GLY A 1124 -9.82 0.07 -65.95
C GLY A 1124 -8.62 0.21 -64.98
N LYS A 1125 -7.63 -0.70 -64.87
CA LYS A 1125 -6.79 -1.46 -65.85
C LYS A 1125 -5.65 -0.63 -66.48
N ALA A 1126 -4.39 -1.08 -66.54
CA ALA A 1126 -3.75 -2.28 -65.96
C ALA A 1126 -2.18 -2.25 -66.04
N ALA A 1127 -1.58 -3.29 -65.44
CA ALA A 1127 -0.32 -3.97 -65.82
C ALA A 1127 1.04 -3.51 -65.22
N ALA A 1128 1.94 -4.49 -65.07
CA ALA A 1128 3.14 -4.44 -64.23
C ALA A 1128 4.43 -4.79 -65.01
N LYS A 1129 5.61 -4.59 -64.40
CA LYS A 1129 6.81 -5.41 -64.67
C LYS A 1129 7.84 -5.40 -63.52
N LYS A 1130 8.72 -6.41 -63.52
CA LYS A 1130 9.88 -6.57 -62.61
C LYS A 1130 11.16 -6.02 -63.25
N GLY A 1131 12.16 -5.67 -62.43
CA GLY A 1131 13.55 -5.38 -62.81
C GLY A 1131 14.49 -5.46 -61.61
N ALA A 1132 15.79 -5.72 -61.80
CA ALA A 1132 16.76 -5.93 -60.72
C ALA A 1132 18.23 -5.69 -61.14
N LYS A 1133 19.14 -5.70 -60.14
CA LYS A 1133 20.64 -5.71 -60.16
C LYS A 1133 21.44 -4.38 -60.15
N ALA A 1134 22.15 -4.19 -59.02
CA ALA A 1134 23.63 -4.13 -58.86
C ALA A 1134 24.47 -2.90 -59.29
N GLY A 1135 25.61 -2.72 -58.57
CA GLY A 1135 26.66 -1.68 -58.77
C GLY A 1135 26.40 -0.41 -57.93
N ALA A 1136 27.10 -0.04 -56.84
CA ALA A 1136 28.43 -0.33 -56.25
C ALA A 1136 29.62 0.48 -56.81
N ASP A 1137 30.11 1.46 -56.02
CA ASP A 1137 31.52 1.90 -56.03
C ASP A 1137 31.94 2.55 -54.68
N SER A 1138 33.20 2.98 -54.53
CA SER A 1138 34.00 2.59 -53.35
C SER A 1138 35.14 3.52 -52.87
N ALA A 1139 35.45 3.45 -51.56
CA ALA A 1139 36.75 3.73 -50.91
C ALA A 1139 36.68 3.17 -49.46
N ALA A 1140 37.53 2.31 -48.90
CA ALA A 1140 39.00 2.14 -48.89
C ALA A 1140 39.72 3.19 -47.99
N LYS A 1141 40.63 2.83 -47.05
CA LYS A 1141 41.55 1.67 -46.96
C LYS A 1141 41.78 1.17 -45.50
N LYS A 1142 42.08 -0.14 -45.40
CA LYS A 1142 43.22 -0.85 -44.72
C LYS A 1142 43.78 -0.33 -43.36
N GLY A 1143 44.26 -1.18 -42.44
CA GLY A 1143 44.48 -2.64 -42.49
C GLY A 1143 44.82 -3.23 -41.10
N ALA A 1144 44.61 -4.53 -40.87
CA ALA A 1144 45.61 -5.62 -41.03
C ALA A 1144 46.34 -5.95 -39.70
N LYS A 1145 46.09 -7.12 -39.07
CA LYS A 1145 46.88 -8.39 -39.14
C LYS A 1145 48.20 -8.36 -38.32
N SER A 1146 48.67 -9.43 -37.66
CA SER A 1146 48.15 -10.81 -37.50
C SER A 1146 48.99 -11.69 -36.55
N GLY A 1147 48.37 -12.70 -35.93
CA GLY A 1147 49.01 -13.95 -35.49
C GLY A 1147 49.68 -13.95 -34.09
N GLY A 1148 50.00 -15.11 -33.50
CA GLY A 1148 49.60 -16.47 -33.91
C GLY A 1148 50.37 -17.62 -33.26
N LYS A 1149 49.70 -18.77 -33.09
CA LYS A 1149 50.22 -20.14 -32.88
C LYS A 1149 51.25 -20.43 -31.75
N ALA A 1150 50.71 -20.98 -30.66
CA ALA A 1150 50.86 -22.39 -30.27
C ALA A 1150 52.13 -22.94 -29.56
N ALA A 1151 51.82 -23.93 -28.69
CA ALA A 1151 52.47 -25.23 -28.52
C ALA A 1151 53.32 -25.51 -27.25
N ALA A 1152 52.96 -26.65 -26.64
CA ALA A 1152 53.78 -27.54 -25.80
C ALA A 1152 54.26 -27.06 -24.41
N LYS A 1153 54.76 -27.93 -23.51
CA LYS A 1153 54.45 -29.32 -23.06
C LYS A 1153 55.52 -29.67 -22.01
N LYS A 1154 55.25 -30.59 -21.07
CA LYS A 1154 56.05 -30.89 -19.85
C LYS A 1154 55.85 -29.78 -18.79
N GLY A 1155 55.91 -30.03 -17.48
CA GLY A 1155 56.32 -31.24 -16.73
C GLY A 1155 57.57 -30.96 -15.88
N ALA A 1156 57.76 -31.52 -14.69
CA ALA A 1156 57.01 -32.59 -14.01
C ALA A 1156 57.30 -32.61 -12.49
N LYS A 1157 56.84 -33.66 -11.78
CA LYS A 1157 57.51 -34.44 -10.68
C LYS A 1157 58.41 -33.70 -9.65
N ALA A 1158 58.44 -34.05 -8.36
CA ALA A 1158 57.79 -35.07 -7.52
C ALA A 1158 58.08 -34.69 -6.04
N GLY A 1159 57.59 -35.34 -4.97
CA GLY A 1159 56.74 -36.53 -4.76
C GLY A 1159 56.38 -36.59 -3.25
N GLY A 1160 55.92 -37.68 -2.64
CA GLY A 1160 55.65 -39.05 -3.10
C GLY A 1160 55.61 -40.00 -1.88
N LYS A 1161 55.09 -41.23 -2.04
CA LYS A 1161 54.80 -42.25 -0.99
C LYS A 1161 53.58 -41.92 -0.10
N ALA A 1162 52.85 -42.89 0.46
CA ALA A 1162 52.70 -44.29 0.02
C ALA A 1162 51.35 -44.88 0.51
N SER A 1163 50.83 -45.78 -0.31
CA SER A 1163 49.55 -46.47 -0.17
C SER A 1163 49.43 -47.43 1.03
N ALA A 1164 48.18 -47.63 1.44
CA ALA A 1164 47.58 -48.89 1.91
C ALA A 1164 48.06 -49.55 3.22
N LYS A 1165 47.07 -49.83 4.10
CA LYS A 1165 46.96 -51.16 4.73
C LYS A 1165 45.54 -51.48 5.24
N LYS A 1166 45.10 -52.68 4.85
CA LYS A 1166 44.33 -53.67 5.63
C LYS A 1166 43.02 -53.27 6.32
N SER A 1167 41.96 -53.86 5.77
CA SER A 1167 40.89 -54.56 6.50
C SER A 1167 41.36 -55.39 7.72
N GLY A 1168 40.45 -55.60 8.69
CA GLY A 1168 40.60 -56.63 9.73
C GLY A 1168 40.18 -56.18 11.12
N GLY A 1169 38.88 -56.27 11.44
CA GLY A 1169 38.33 -55.92 12.76
C GLY A 1169 38.35 -57.08 13.77
N LYS A 1170 37.58 -56.92 14.87
CA LYS A 1170 37.17 -57.92 15.87
C LYS A 1170 35.89 -57.37 16.55
N ALA A 1171 34.81 -58.14 16.71
CA ALA A 1171 34.58 -59.20 17.72
C ALA A 1171 34.36 -58.61 19.15
N SER A 1172 33.43 -59.08 19.99
CA SER A 1172 32.44 -60.18 19.86
C SER A 1172 31.42 -60.15 21.03
N SER A 1173 30.55 -61.17 21.12
CA SER A 1173 29.53 -61.46 22.16
C SER A 1173 28.25 -60.59 22.13
N GLY A 1174 27.05 -61.09 22.40
CA GLY A 1174 26.58 -62.49 22.37
C GLY A 1174 25.99 -63.04 23.67
N LYS A 1175 24.64 -63.09 23.74
CA LYS A 1175 23.82 -64.02 24.54
C LYS A 1175 22.35 -63.92 24.07
N ALA A 1176 21.72 -65.06 23.79
CA ALA A 1176 20.65 -65.69 24.60
C ALA A 1176 19.29 -64.96 24.54
N VAL A 1177 18.20 -65.47 23.95
CA VAL A 1177 17.49 -66.78 24.04
C VAL A 1177 16.34 -66.78 25.07
N ALA A 1178 15.15 -67.16 24.56
CA ALA A 1178 13.98 -67.75 25.24
C ALA A 1178 13.03 -66.91 26.14
N LYS A 1179 11.76 -66.90 25.69
CA LYS A 1179 10.53 -67.30 26.43
C LYS A 1179 10.34 -66.83 27.89
N LYS A 1180 9.30 -66.01 28.09
CA LYS A 1180 8.06 -66.35 28.83
C LYS A 1180 6.95 -65.42 28.32
N ALA A 1181 5.75 -65.82 27.90
CA ALA A 1181 4.92 -67.02 28.14
C ALA A 1181 4.26 -67.06 29.53
N GLY A 1182 2.95 -66.76 29.56
CA GLY A 1182 2.05 -66.90 30.70
C GLY A 1182 1.72 -65.60 31.44
N ALA A 1183 0.60 -65.50 32.17
CA ALA A 1183 -0.56 -66.40 32.20
C ALA A 1183 -1.75 -65.79 32.97
N LYS A 1184 -2.98 -66.19 32.60
CA LYS A 1184 -4.21 -66.37 33.42
C LYS A 1184 -4.72 -65.19 34.30
N GLY A 1185 -6.04 -65.00 34.30
CA GLY A 1185 -6.75 -64.03 35.14
C GLY A 1185 -8.06 -63.54 34.51
N THR A 1186 -8.80 -64.34 33.73
CA THR A 1186 -9.82 -65.30 34.23
C THR A 1186 -10.66 -64.81 35.41
N ALA A 1187 -11.99 -64.97 35.27
CA ALA A 1187 -13.01 -64.90 36.34
C ALA A 1187 -13.33 -63.47 36.88
N LYS A 1188 -14.57 -63.16 37.31
CA LYS A 1188 -15.80 -64.00 37.41
C LYS A 1188 -17.06 -63.10 37.43
N LYS A 1189 -18.20 -63.71 37.06
CA LYS A 1189 -19.55 -63.47 37.61
C LYS A 1189 -20.18 -62.06 37.55
N ALA A 1190 -21.20 -61.94 36.69
CA ALA A 1190 -22.51 -61.36 37.01
C ALA A 1190 -23.25 -62.29 38.05
N PRO A 1191 -24.55 -62.15 38.44
CA PRO A 1191 -25.62 -61.30 37.86
C PRO A 1191 -26.70 -60.80 38.88
N VAL A 1192 -27.86 -60.34 38.35
CA VAL A 1192 -29.22 -60.24 38.95
C VAL A 1192 -29.49 -59.36 40.19
N LYS A 1193 -30.44 -58.41 40.08
CA LYS A 1193 -31.75 -58.32 40.82
C LYS A 1193 -32.31 -56.88 40.72
N THR A 1194 -33.39 -56.59 39.98
CA THR A 1194 -34.84 -56.90 40.13
C THR A 1194 -35.58 -56.15 41.24
N GLY A 1195 -36.47 -55.22 40.86
CA GLY A 1195 -37.53 -54.60 41.66
C GLY A 1195 -38.17 -53.44 40.85
N LYS A 1196 -39.43 -53.47 40.36
CA LYS A 1196 -40.74 -53.49 41.06
C LYS A 1196 -40.75 -52.44 42.19
N LYS A 1197 -41.61 -51.41 42.25
CA LYS A 1197 -43.02 -51.15 41.83
C LYS A 1197 -43.27 -49.61 42.01
N ALA A 1198 -44.40 -48.94 41.74
CA ALA A 1198 -45.65 -49.18 41.00
C ALA A 1198 -46.44 -47.85 40.86
N GLY A 1199 -47.43 -47.81 39.95
CA GLY A 1199 -48.58 -46.89 40.01
C GLY A 1199 -48.38 -45.46 39.46
N GLY A 1200 -49.45 -44.74 39.10
CA GLY A 1200 -50.83 -45.23 38.95
C GLY A 1200 -51.94 -44.19 39.09
N LYS A 1201 -52.26 -43.47 38.01
CA LYS A 1201 -53.40 -42.53 37.85
C LYS A 1201 -53.35 -41.25 38.69
N ALA A 1202 -54.04 -40.22 38.19
CA ALA A 1202 -54.21 -38.91 38.84
C ALA A 1202 -55.52 -38.83 39.64
N PRO A 1203 -55.65 -37.81 40.50
CA PRO A 1203 -56.92 -37.12 40.74
C PRO A 1203 -56.89 -35.67 40.21
N ALA A 1204 -58.08 -35.07 40.12
CA ALA A 1204 -58.29 -33.67 39.73
C ALA A 1204 -59.32 -33.00 40.66
N LYS A 1205 -59.64 -31.70 40.41
CA LYS A 1205 -60.50 -30.75 41.18
C LYS A 1205 -59.68 -29.83 42.13
N LYS A 1206 -60.01 -28.54 42.32
CA LYS A 1206 -61.00 -27.63 41.68
C LYS A 1206 -60.77 -26.15 42.15
N VAL A 1207 -60.96 -25.16 41.25
CA VAL A 1207 -61.69 -23.85 41.46
C VAL A 1207 -61.10 -22.85 42.50
N SER A 1208 -61.14 -21.50 42.44
CA SER A 1208 -61.83 -20.42 41.67
C SER A 1208 -61.02 -19.09 41.75
N ALA A 1209 -61.28 -17.98 41.03
CA ALA A 1209 -61.89 -17.70 39.70
C ALA A 1209 -61.97 -16.17 39.39
N ARG A 1210 -62.25 -15.82 38.11
CA ARG A 1210 -62.68 -14.50 37.51
C ARG A 1210 -61.54 -13.53 37.13
N LYS A 1211 -61.56 -12.78 36.00
CA LYS A 1211 -62.47 -12.63 34.80
C LYS A 1211 -61.67 -11.88 33.67
N ALA A 1212 -62.14 -11.63 32.44
CA ALA A 1212 -62.61 -12.51 31.33
C ALA A 1212 -62.83 -11.69 30.00
N ALA A 1213 -62.74 -12.35 28.83
CA ALA A 1213 -63.04 -11.86 27.45
C ALA A 1213 -62.04 -10.85 26.82
N ALA A 1214 -61.78 -10.76 25.49
CA ALA A 1214 -62.21 -11.44 24.23
C ALA A 1214 -61.12 -11.18 23.12
N LYS A 1215 -61.08 -11.57 21.82
CA LYS A 1215 -61.80 -12.35 20.76
C LYS A 1215 -60.71 -12.78 19.72
N LYS A 1216 -60.70 -13.94 19.04
CA LYS A 1216 -61.31 -14.33 17.72
C LYS A 1216 -61.10 -13.34 16.55
N VAL A 1217 -60.77 -13.71 15.29
CA VAL A 1217 -61.01 -14.94 14.46
C VAL A 1217 -59.76 -15.36 13.61
N THR A 1218 -59.78 -16.50 12.87
CA THR A 1218 -58.68 -17.13 12.09
C THR A 1218 -59.12 -17.67 10.68
N ARG A 1219 -58.19 -18.31 9.91
CA ARG A 1219 -58.35 -19.08 8.62
C ARG A 1219 -58.47 -18.23 7.31
N ALA A 1220 -58.13 -18.69 6.08
CA ALA A 1220 -57.53 -19.95 5.54
C ALA A 1220 -56.85 -19.77 4.14
N LYS A 1221 -56.18 -20.82 3.63
CA LYS A 1221 -55.82 -21.10 2.19
C LYS A 1221 -56.91 -22.02 1.54
N PRO A 1222 -56.88 -22.38 0.23
CA PRO A 1222 -56.48 -21.68 -1.02
C PRO A 1222 -57.58 -21.76 -2.14
N SER A 1223 -57.36 -21.18 -3.34
CA SER A 1223 -58.04 -21.58 -4.60
C SER A 1223 -57.24 -21.15 -5.85
N ALA A 1224 -57.68 -21.52 -7.07
CA ALA A 1224 -56.94 -21.32 -8.33
C ALA A 1224 -57.87 -21.04 -9.55
N ARG A 1225 -57.29 -20.60 -10.69
CA ARG A 1225 -57.92 -20.36 -12.03
C ARG A 1225 -58.98 -19.24 -12.06
N ALA A 1226 -59.09 -18.31 -13.03
CA ALA A 1226 -58.59 -18.23 -14.42
C ALA A 1226 -58.97 -16.87 -15.08
N LYS A 1227 -58.38 -16.61 -16.26
CA LYS A 1227 -58.87 -15.80 -17.40
C LYS A 1227 -59.04 -14.26 -17.31
N ALA A 1228 -58.23 -13.62 -18.16
CA ALA A 1228 -58.63 -12.69 -19.24
C ALA A 1228 -58.73 -11.17 -19.00
N ARG A 1229 -57.96 -10.43 -19.82
CA ARG A 1229 -58.08 -9.02 -20.23
C ARG A 1229 -57.94 -7.98 -19.10
N ARG A 1230 -57.25 -6.87 -19.30
CA ARG A 1230 -56.93 -6.16 -20.55
C ARG A 1230 -55.56 -5.48 -20.50
#